data_AF-A0A9Q8CMN6-F1
#
_entry.id   AF-A0A9Q8CMN6-F1
#
_cell.length_a   1.000
_cell.length_b   1.000
_cell.length_c   1.000
_cell.angle_alpha   90.00
_cell.angle_beta   90.00
_cell.angle_gamma   90.00
#
_symmetry.space_group_name_H-M   'P 1'
#
loop_
_entity.id
_entity.type
_entity.pdbx_description
1 polymer ?
#
loop_
_entity_poly.entity_id
_entity_poly.type
_entity_poly.pdbx_seq_one_letter_code
_entity_poly.pdbx_strand_id
1 'polypeptide(L)'
;MSRINFEDLNLKFLQDHNDEAIIIDKEGIDFHFKMSLKQGRNKMVVFSNGAVDPSKRKPPVFMRSNWAEDMNYHALFIDDRTLHGNNLRLGWGVGEQERHYLADYSQIVRRITELLAVSSSGTFYYGSSAGGFMSMALASMHKGSAAIVNNPQTYVFKYFESAVNALYSTVFPGQTHAEINKNYSSRLSITNIFRRSKHTPKVFYFQNRLCSGDMENHLTPFIKTMEKYQFNMQPVQFILYNDKKAGHNPMSKEKTLELLDLIVNGNEGGVKEIQQAVDYAAGKDTELKLTDQSVFPLLPYSNHTVPMADAAIEDRIIPFPTFEAVPFSDAIWDIQKGADTVSYQLYLHSWRVVSELLNQYTATKDKKYIDKATEIIHSWLDNAEARMTTMTWYDHPTANRTQVLIEYMHIMKTIDPEADLSRYIEQLNKHCHFLMDDTNYRPNNHGLMMDRTLMVAGIVLSNELFLLKGKARAQQSFWINYSPNGVHLENSPEYHRMVTRMYHSIENYLKKNDETLGTEINQLLTLADAYLPKIAKPDRRIPAIGDSSEMGSPSKVTHWENFQDVSAGITVLKDKPNQLYLAFICGFSTATHKHPDDLSIILNYKNQDFFIDAGKFNYSRSPGRSYVVSRPAHSSYQLHRNYKRTHDNRITQAIKTDHFFDTEDYSVVSGYHHGYEGAKLRRTIYFLKKLHLIFIEDTGQSETEVDFINRFNLCEGLTIDERPDRIRLSKNDATIEVLNLTGQPYVLNDKAHVKGVKQPFNARKVNQKLATKQIVITDKAKTENKFLTMIRLEDAVDVNIHENDAEYIFSDETMQLKVPKI
;
A
#
# COMPACT_ATOMS: atom_id res chain seq x y z
N MET A 1 -37.19 1.99 -37.18
CA MET A 1 -35.77 2.39 -37.05
C MET A 1 -35.31 2.83 -38.42
N SER A 2 -34.77 4.04 -38.51
CA SER A 2 -34.15 4.51 -39.74
C SER A 2 -32.85 3.75 -40.00
N ARG A 3 -32.53 3.53 -41.27
CA ARG A 3 -31.44 2.66 -41.71
C ARG A 3 -30.50 3.41 -42.63
N ILE A 4 -29.20 3.22 -42.47
CA ILE A 4 -28.16 3.86 -43.28
C ILE A 4 -26.96 2.93 -43.44
N ASN A 5 -26.28 2.97 -44.60
CA ASN A 5 -25.00 2.28 -44.76
C ASN A 5 -23.90 3.03 -44.00
N PHE A 6 -22.92 2.30 -43.47
CA PHE A 6 -21.77 2.86 -42.75
C PHE A 6 -21.01 3.91 -43.56
N GLU A 7 -20.81 3.69 -44.86
CA GLU A 7 -20.12 4.63 -45.76
C GLU A 7 -20.90 5.93 -45.99
N ASP A 8 -22.23 5.88 -45.88
CA ASP A 8 -23.13 7.03 -46.09
C ASP A 8 -23.38 7.81 -44.79
N LEU A 9 -22.89 7.30 -43.64
CA LEU A 9 -23.15 7.87 -42.32
C LEU A 9 -22.59 9.30 -42.22
N ASN A 10 -23.49 10.23 -41.91
CA ASN A 10 -23.20 11.66 -41.84
C ASN A 10 -23.89 12.33 -40.64
N LEU A 11 -23.41 13.52 -40.27
CA LEU A 11 -23.88 14.26 -39.09
C LEU A 11 -25.38 14.59 -39.15
N LYS A 12 -25.89 14.95 -40.33
CA LYS A 12 -27.31 15.28 -40.51
C LYS A 12 -28.21 14.10 -40.15
N PHE A 13 -27.87 12.90 -40.61
CA PHE A 13 -28.61 11.69 -40.25
C PHE A 13 -28.64 11.46 -38.74
N LEU A 14 -27.52 11.65 -38.04
CA LEU A 14 -27.44 11.49 -36.58
C LEU A 14 -28.30 12.52 -35.83
N GLN A 15 -28.37 13.75 -36.33
CA GLN A 15 -29.17 14.83 -35.74
C GLN A 15 -30.67 14.63 -35.99
N ASP A 16 -31.04 14.25 -37.23
CA ASP A 16 -32.43 14.03 -37.64
C ASP A 16 -33.08 12.85 -36.88
N HIS A 17 -32.28 11.92 -36.35
CA HIS A 17 -32.74 10.72 -35.62
C HIS A 17 -32.26 10.68 -34.16
N ASN A 18 -32.04 11.85 -33.55
CA ASN A 18 -31.73 11.91 -32.13
C ASN A 18 -32.87 11.34 -31.27
N ASP A 19 -32.54 10.64 -30.17
CA ASP A 19 -33.49 9.95 -29.27
C ASP A 19 -34.28 8.80 -29.91
N GLU A 20 -34.01 8.49 -31.19
CA GLU A 20 -34.56 7.34 -31.92
C GLU A 20 -33.57 6.17 -31.98
N ALA A 21 -34.11 4.98 -32.29
CA ALA A 21 -33.31 3.81 -32.59
C ALA A 21 -32.99 3.76 -34.10
N ILE A 22 -31.71 3.59 -34.42
CA ILE A 22 -31.17 3.57 -35.78
C ILE A 22 -30.46 2.24 -36.08
N ILE A 23 -30.39 1.92 -37.36
CA ILE A 23 -29.67 0.76 -37.90
C ILE A 23 -28.56 1.27 -38.81
N ILE A 24 -27.34 0.81 -38.57
CA ILE A 24 -26.16 1.09 -39.39
C ILE A 24 -25.72 -0.24 -40.04
N ASP A 25 -25.84 -0.32 -41.37
CA ASP A 25 -25.38 -1.47 -42.12
C ASP A 25 -23.89 -1.35 -42.44
N LYS A 26 -23.12 -2.35 -42.02
CA LYS A 26 -21.70 -2.43 -42.34
C LYS A 26 -21.38 -3.77 -42.96
N GLU A 27 -21.05 -3.76 -44.25
CA GLU A 27 -20.68 -4.97 -45.01
C GLU A 27 -21.71 -6.10 -44.84
N GLY A 28 -23.00 -5.78 -45.03
CA GLY A 28 -24.09 -6.75 -44.98
C GLY A 28 -24.59 -7.16 -43.59
N ILE A 29 -24.06 -6.57 -42.51
CA ILE A 29 -24.54 -6.81 -41.13
C ILE A 29 -25.16 -5.54 -40.57
N ASP A 30 -26.33 -5.68 -39.96
CA ASP A 30 -27.12 -4.61 -39.36
C ASP A 30 -26.77 -4.40 -37.88
N PHE A 31 -26.18 -3.25 -37.54
CA PHE A 31 -25.85 -2.88 -36.16
C PHE A 31 -26.86 -1.87 -35.63
N HIS A 32 -27.40 -2.14 -34.43
CA HIS A 32 -28.51 -1.38 -33.86
C HIS A 32 -28.01 -0.47 -32.74
N PHE A 33 -28.42 0.80 -32.80
CA PHE A 33 -28.02 1.84 -31.84
C PHE A 33 -29.23 2.66 -31.41
N LYS A 34 -29.17 3.22 -30.20
CA LYS A 34 -30.03 4.33 -29.79
C LYS A 34 -29.17 5.47 -29.27
N MET A 35 -29.52 6.70 -29.62
CA MET A 35 -28.70 7.87 -29.29
C MET A 35 -29.47 8.83 -28.39
N SER A 36 -28.76 9.60 -27.57
CA SER A 36 -29.27 10.82 -26.96
C SER A 36 -28.19 11.88 -27.04
N LEU A 37 -28.41 12.86 -27.90
CA LEU A 37 -27.47 13.92 -28.22
C LEU A 37 -27.82 15.18 -27.42
N LYS A 38 -26.82 15.75 -26.74
CA LYS A 38 -26.97 16.97 -25.95
C LYS A 38 -26.27 18.12 -26.66
N GLN A 39 -26.96 19.24 -26.89
CA GLN A 39 -26.38 20.40 -27.56
C GLN A 39 -25.20 20.97 -26.75
N GLY A 40 -24.13 21.38 -27.44
CA GLY A 40 -22.98 22.04 -26.84
C GLY A 40 -22.06 21.14 -25.98
N ARG A 41 -22.26 19.82 -26.00
CA ARG A 41 -21.42 18.87 -25.26
C ARG A 41 -20.35 18.26 -26.15
N ASN A 42 -19.20 17.93 -25.57
CA ASN A 42 -18.03 17.36 -26.27
C ASN A 42 -17.62 15.99 -25.70
N LYS A 43 -18.42 15.41 -24.80
CA LYS A 43 -18.21 14.10 -24.19
C LYS A 43 -19.31 13.13 -24.60
N MET A 44 -18.94 11.85 -24.73
CA MET A 44 -19.87 10.77 -25.02
C MET A 44 -19.63 9.57 -24.10
N VAL A 45 -20.72 8.99 -23.58
CA VAL A 45 -20.72 7.70 -22.92
C VAL A 45 -21.44 6.67 -23.79
N VAL A 46 -20.75 5.57 -24.10
CA VAL A 46 -21.23 4.46 -24.92
C VAL A 46 -21.61 3.30 -24.01
N PHE A 47 -22.90 2.98 -23.91
CA PHE A 47 -23.45 1.97 -23.02
C PHE A 47 -23.52 0.61 -23.71
N SER A 48 -22.78 -0.35 -23.16
CA SER A 48 -22.77 -1.75 -23.63
C SER A 48 -23.81 -2.60 -22.90
N ASN A 49 -24.42 -3.53 -23.64
CA ASN A 49 -25.43 -4.45 -23.11
C ASN A 49 -24.86 -5.50 -22.16
N GLY A 50 -25.65 -5.82 -21.12
CA GLY A 50 -25.45 -6.98 -20.26
C GLY A 50 -26.30 -8.17 -20.70
N ALA A 51 -26.61 -9.07 -19.77
CA ALA A 51 -27.46 -10.24 -20.03
C ALA A 51 -28.89 -9.82 -20.43
N VAL A 52 -29.39 -10.44 -21.50
CA VAL A 52 -30.77 -10.29 -21.97
C VAL A 52 -31.52 -11.59 -21.68
N ASP A 53 -32.74 -11.47 -21.17
CA ASP A 53 -33.65 -12.60 -21.02
C ASP A 53 -34.54 -12.69 -22.26
N PRO A 54 -34.29 -13.63 -23.19
CA PRO A 54 -35.01 -13.73 -24.46
C PRO A 54 -36.50 -14.05 -24.28
N SER A 55 -36.91 -14.55 -23.11
CA SER A 55 -38.32 -14.73 -22.77
C SER A 55 -39.05 -13.41 -22.47
N LYS A 56 -38.31 -12.36 -22.08
CA LYS A 56 -38.87 -11.04 -21.69
C LYS A 56 -38.69 -9.99 -22.77
N ARG A 57 -37.54 -9.99 -23.45
CA ARG A 57 -37.17 -8.99 -24.46
C ARG A 57 -36.37 -9.66 -25.56
N LYS A 58 -36.72 -9.37 -26.82
CA LYS A 58 -35.94 -9.80 -27.99
C LYS A 58 -35.06 -8.65 -28.48
N PRO A 59 -33.85 -8.93 -29.01
CA PRO A 59 -33.04 -7.91 -29.66
C PRO A 59 -33.80 -7.19 -30.78
N PRO A 60 -33.53 -5.90 -31.03
CA PRO A 60 -32.52 -5.07 -30.35
C PRO A 60 -32.97 -4.59 -28.95
N VAL A 61 -32.05 -4.61 -27.99
CA VAL A 61 -32.25 -4.13 -26.61
C VAL A 61 -31.27 -3.00 -26.31
N PHE A 62 -31.75 -1.84 -25.89
CA PHE A 62 -30.90 -0.72 -25.49
C PHE A 62 -30.92 -0.56 -23.97
N MET A 63 -30.11 -1.36 -23.28
CA MET A 63 -30.06 -1.31 -21.81
C MET A 63 -29.66 0.09 -21.33
N ARG A 64 -30.36 0.59 -20.31
CA ARG A 64 -30.10 1.90 -19.66
C ARG A 64 -30.44 3.13 -20.52
N SER A 65 -31.07 2.93 -21.68
CA SER A 65 -31.50 4.07 -22.52
C SER A 65 -32.51 5.00 -21.87
N ASN A 66 -33.23 4.52 -20.84
CA ASN A 66 -34.11 5.35 -20.01
C ASN A 66 -33.38 6.24 -18.99
N TRP A 67 -32.05 6.19 -18.93
CA TRP A 67 -31.24 7.06 -18.07
C TRP A 67 -30.80 8.32 -18.81
N ALA A 68 -31.04 8.43 -20.11
CA ALA A 68 -30.54 9.51 -20.96
C ALA A 68 -31.02 10.91 -20.56
N GLU A 69 -32.16 11.02 -19.89
CA GLU A 69 -32.69 12.29 -19.37
C GLU A 69 -31.86 12.84 -18.20
N ASP A 70 -31.22 11.96 -17.42
CA ASP A 70 -30.43 12.34 -16.25
C ASP A 70 -28.94 12.58 -16.57
N MET A 71 -28.55 12.57 -17.85
CA MET A 71 -27.16 12.69 -18.29
C MET A 71 -26.88 14.05 -18.93
N ASN A 72 -25.73 14.64 -18.61
CA ASN A 72 -25.28 15.93 -19.15
C ASN A 72 -24.26 15.80 -20.30
N TYR A 73 -24.13 14.62 -20.89
CA TYR A 73 -23.23 14.28 -22.00
C TYR A 73 -23.97 13.48 -23.08
N HIS A 74 -23.37 13.30 -24.27
CA HIS A 74 -23.95 12.44 -25.29
C HIS A 74 -24.01 10.99 -24.79
N ALA A 75 -25.10 10.28 -25.07
CA ALA A 75 -25.22 8.86 -24.77
C ALA A 75 -25.46 8.06 -26.05
N LEU A 76 -24.71 6.97 -26.23
CA LEU A 76 -24.88 6.01 -27.31
C LEU A 76 -25.11 4.63 -26.71
N PHE A 77 -26.29 4.05 -26.91
CA PHE A 77 -26.66 2.73 -26.40
C PHE A 77 -26.47 1.71 -27.52
N ILE A 78 -25.58 0.75 -27.31
CA ILE A 78 -25.32 -0.31 -28.30
C ILE A 78 -26.06 -1.58 -27.88
N ASP A 79 -26.79 -2.17 -28.82
CA ASP A 79 -27.30 -3.53 -28.67
C ASP A 79 -26.19 -4.56 -28.93
N ASP A 80 -26.30 -5.80 -28.43
CA ASP A 80 -25.33 -6.87 -28.73
C ASP A 80 -25.82 -7.73 -29.90
N ARG A 81 -25.28 -7.46 -31.09
CA ARG A 81 -25.70 -8.11 -32.34
C ARG A 81 -25.47 -9.62 -32.36
N THR A 82 -24.61 -10.16 -31.47
CA THR A 82 -24.42 -11.61 -31.30
C THR A 82 -25.68 -12.33 -30.82
N LEU A 83 -26.61 -11.61 -30.17
CA LEU A 83 -27.85 -12.17 -29.64
C LEU A 83 -28.96 -12.33 -30.70
N HIS A 84 -28.78 -11.80 -31.91
CA HIS A 84 -29.83 -11.79 -32.92
C HIS A 84 -29.97 -13.15 -33.62
N GLY A 85 -31.21 -13.50 -33.97
CA GLY A 85 -31.52 -14.73 -34.71
C GLY A 85 -31.31 -16.02 -33.92
N ASN A 86 -31.11 -15.94 -32.60
CA ASN A 86 -30.89 -17.08 -31.72
C ASN A 86 -31.50 -16.84 -30.31
N ASN A 87 -31.32 -17.79 -29.40
CA ASN A 87 -31.85 -17.72 -28.02
C ASN A 87 -30.76 -17.46 -26.96
N LEU A 88 -29.62 -16.86 -27.37
CA LEU A 88 -28.56 -16.52 -26.43
C LEU A 88 -29.03 -15.47 -25.43
N ARG A 89 -28.60 -15.63 -24.18
CA ARG A 89 -28.77 -14.63 -23.12
C ARG A 89 -27.60 -13.64 -23.07
N LEU A 90 -26.44 -14.06 -23.55
CA LEU A 90 -25.17 -13.36 -23.46
C LEU A 90 -24.35 -13.62 -24.72
N GLY A 91 -23.87 -12.54 -25.36
CA GLY A 91 -23.06 -12.60 -26.57
C GLY A 91 -21.65 -12.03 -26.40
N TRP A 92 -21.45 -11.15 -25.42
CA TRP A 92 -20.19 -10.42 -25.16
C TRP A 92 -19.64 -9.69 -26.41
N GLY A 93 -20.48 -9.45 -27.43
CA GLY A 93 -20.07 -8.93 -28.74
C GLY A 93 -19.12 -9.84 -29.54
N VAL A 94 -19.03 -11.13 -29.22
CA VAL A 94 -18.08 -12.09 -29.86
C VAL A 94 -18.28 -12.19 -31.37
N GLY A 95 -19.51 -12.00 -31.84
CA GLY A 95 -19.90 -12.01 -33.24
C GLY A 95 -20.28 -13.37 -33.77
N GLU A 96 -19.89 -13.62 -35.02
CA GLU A 96 -20.02 -14.89 -35.72
C GLU A 96 -18.66 -15.59 -35.79
N GLN A 97 -18.64 -16.84 -36.26
CA GLN A 97 -17.39 -17.59 -36.42
C GLN A 97 -16.31 -16.77 -37.17
N GLU A 98 -16.66 -16.23 -38.34
CA GLU A 98 -15.72 -15.53 -39.21
C GLU A 98 -15.61 -14.02 -38.94
N ARG A 99 -16.56 -13.42 -38.19
CA ARG A 99 -16.63 -11.96 -38.00
C ARG A 99 -16.75 -11.55 -36.53
N HIS A 100 -15.84 -10.69 -36.07
CA HIS A 100 -15.80 -10.18 -34.70
C HIS A 100 -16.53 -8.85 -34.58
N TYR A 101 -17.74 -8.85 -34.04
CA TYR A 101 -18.59 -7.66 -34.01
C TYR A 101 -18.05 -6.49 -33.18
N LEU A 102 -17.31 -6.72 -32.08
CA LEU A 102 -16.70 -5.60 -31.34
C LEU A 102 -15.73 -4.76 -32.19
N ALA A 103 -15.08 -5.36 -33.19
CA ALA A 103 -14.25 -4.62 -34.13
C ALA A 103 -15.09 -3.71 -35.05
N ASP A 104 -16.28 -4.16 -35.45
CA ASP A 104 -17.25 -3.35 -36.21
C ASP A 104 -17.84 -2.23 -35.35
N TYR A 105 -18.29 -2.54 -34.13
CA TYR A 105 -18.77 -1.53 -33.17
C TYR A 105 -17.71 -0.46 -32.92
N SER A 106 -16.44 -0.83 -32.75
CA SER A 106 -15.37 0.16 -32.57
C SER A 106 -15.26 1.12 -33.76
N GLN A 107 -15.34 0.61 -35.00
CA GLN A 107 -15.29 1.44 -36.21
C GLN A 107 -16.51 2.36 -36.32
N ILE A 108 -17.71 1.83 -36.06
CA ILE A 108 -18.96 2.60 -36.11
C ILE A 108 -18.97 3.70 -35.05
N VAL A 109 -18.64 3.37 -33.80
CA VAL A 109 -18.60 4.33 -32.71
C VAL A 109 -17.57 5.44 -32.98
N ARG A 110 -16.38 5.09 -33.50
CA ARG A 110 -15.37 6.08 -33.87
C ARG A 110 -15.88 7.05 -34.93
N ARG A 111 -16.54 6.53 -35.97
CA ARG A 111 -17.16 7.36 -37.01
C ARG A 111 -18.22 8.29 -36.44
N ILE A 112 -19.07 7.80 -35.54
CA ILE A 112 -20.08 8.61 -34.83
C ILE A 112 -19.42 9.71 -34.01
N THR A 113 -18.39 9.39 -33.21
CA THR A 113 -17.70 10.40 -32.38
C THR A 113 -16.98 11.45 -33.24
N GLU A 114 -16.38 11.05 -34.37
CA GLU A 114 -15.77 11.96 -35.34
C GLU A 114 -16.80 12.93 -35.94
N LEU A 115 -17.97 12.43 -36.37
CA LEU A 115 -19.05 13.26 -36.92
C LEU A 115 -19.60 14.26 -35.90
N LEU A 116 -19.62 13.88 -34.62
CA LEU A 116 -20.09 14.73 -33.51
C LEU A 116 -18.99 15.63 -32.92
N ALA A 117 -17.78 15.61 -33.49
CA ALA A 117 -16.61 16.33 -32.97
C ALA A 117 -16.27 15.99 -31.49
N VAL A 118 -16.58 14.77 -31.05
CA VAL A 118 -16.19 14.23 -29.75
C VAL A 118 -14.79 13.61 -29.89
N SER A 119 -13.84 14.10 -29.11
CA SER A 119 -12.48 13.54 -29.09
C SER A 119 -12.45 12.13 -28.51
N SER A 120 -11.42 11.34 -28.86
CA SER A 120 -11.25 10.00 -28.27
C SER A 120 -11.12 10.07 -26.74
N SER A 121 -10.43 11.07 -26.18
CA SER A 121 -10.35 11.29 -24.72
C SER A 121 -11.66 11.78 -24.08
N GLY A 122 -12.58 12.31 -24.89
CA GLY A 122 -13.95 12.60 -24.50
C GLY A 122 -14.92 11.42 -24.66
N THR A 123 -14.43 10.25 -25.08
CA THR A 123 -15.25 9.05 -25.29
C THR A 123 -15.03 8.05 -24.15
N PHE A 124 -16.13 7.61 -23.54
CA PHE A 124 -16.13 6.65 -22.43
C PHE A 124 -17.03 5.47 -22.77
N TYR A 125 -16.58 4.25 -22.48
CA TYR A 125 -17.39 3.04 -22.65
C TYR A 125 -17.85 2.55 -21.29
N TYR A 126 -19.15 2.43 -21.08
CA TYR A 126 -19.72 1.95 -19.82
C TYR A 126 -20.46 0.62 -19.98
N GLY A 127 -20.24 -0.29 -19.03
CA GLY A 127 -21.03 -1.50 -18.92
C GLY A 127 -20.75 -2.30 -17.65
N SER A 128 -21.74 -3.06 -17.22
CA SER A 128 -21.60 -4.03 -16.12
C SER A 128 -21.53 -5.45 -16.65
N SER A 129 -20.92 -6.37 -15.90
CA SER A 129 -20.89 -7.80 -16.26
C SER A 129 -20.38 -8.01 -17.69
N ALA A 130 -21.20 -8.54 -18.59
CA ALA A 130 -20.83 -8.79 -19.98
C ALA A 130 -20.67 -7.49 -20.79
N GLY A 131 -21.45 -6.47 -20.45
CA GLY A 131 -21.25 -5.13 -21.01
C GLY A 131 -19.93 -4.51 -20.55
N GLY A 132 -19.45 -4.89 -19.36
CA GLY A 132 -18.13 -4.52 -18.87
C GLY A 132 -17.01 -5.13 -19.73
N PHE A 133 -17.15 -6.40 -20.13
CA PHE A 133 -16.24 -7.04 -21.09
C PHE A 133 -16.21 -6.27 -22.42
N MET A 134 -17.39 -6.01 -23.01
CA MET A 134 -17.51 -5.26 -24.25
C MET A 134 -16.88 -3.87 -24.15
N SER A 135 -17.13 -3.16 -23.04
CA SER A 135 -16.61 -1.80 -22.81
C SER A 135 -15.09 -1.76 -22.71
N MET A 136 -14.47 -2.70 -21.98
CA MET A 136 -13.00 -2.80 -21.92
C MET A 136 -12.40 -3.13 -23.29
N ALA A 137 -13.04 -4.03 -24.03
CA ALA A 137 -12.59 -4.40 -25.37
C ALA A 137 -12.68 -3.22 -26.36
N LEU A 138 -13.82 -2.52 -26.37
CA LEU A 138 -14.04 -1.35 -27.22
C LEU A 138 -13.07 -0.21 -26.89
N ALA A 139 -12.84 0.08 -25.61
CA ALA A 139 -11.88 1.10 -25.21
C ALA A 139 -10.44 0.75 -25.65
N SER A 140 -10.07 -0.54 -25.63
CA SER A 140 -8.77 -1.00 -26.13
C SER A 140 -8.63 -0.83 -27.65
N MET A 141 -9.72 -0.98 -28.40
CA MET A 141 -9.75 -0.80 -29.87
C MET A 141 -9.87 0.68 -30.28
N HIS A 142 -10.57 1.51 -29.50
CA HIS A 142 -10.69 2.95 -29.68
C HIS A 142 -9.63 3.67 -28.83
N LYS A 143 -8.39 3.69 -29.32
CA LYS A 143 -7.24 4.29 -28.62
C LYS A 143 -7.51 5.74 -28.19
N GLY A 144 -7.17 6.06 -26.94
CA GLY A 144 -7.39 7.38 -26.35
C GLY A 144 -8.69 7.51 -25.55
N SER A 145 -9.61 6.56 -25.69
CA SER A 145 -10.84 6.47 -24.88
C SER A 145 -10.62 5.78 -23.53
N ALA A 146 -11.65 5.79 -22.68
CA ALA A 146 -11.65 5.13 -21.38
C ALA A 146 -12.81 4.14 -21.23
N ALA A 147 -12.66 3.14 -20.37
CA ALA A 147 -13.73 2.24 -19.95
C ALA A 147 -14.12 2.50 -18.49
N ILE A 148 -15.41 2.45 -18.19
CA ILE A 148 -15.99 2.55 -16.84
C ILE A 148 -16.81 1.27 -16.65
N VAL A 149 -16.37 0.39 -15.76
CA VAL A 149 -16.94 -0.97 -15.70
C VAL A 149 -17.28 -1.38 -14.30
N ASN A 150 -18.38 -2.13 -14.13
CA ASN A 150 -18.77 -2.65 -12.82
C ASN A 150 -18.98 -4.18 -12.84
N ASN A 151 -18.27 -4.90 -11.97
CA ASN A 151 -18.25 -6.35 -11.87
C ASN A 151 -18.06 -7.00 -13.26
N PRO A 152 -17.08 -6.54 -14.07
CA PRO A 152 -16.99 -7.00 -15.45
C PRO A 152 -16.50 -8.44 -15.50
N GLN A 153 -17.05 -9.21 -16.44
CA GLN A 153 -16.34 -10.41 -16.87
C GLN A 153 -15.08 -10.01 -17.65
N THR A 154 -13.95 -10.66 -17.35
CA THR A 154 -12.67 -10.41 -18.05
C THR A 154 -12.24 -11.59 -18.94
N TYR A 155 -12.87 -12.75 -18.76
CA TYR A 155 -12.68 -13.97 -19.52
C TYR A 155 -14.03 -14.64 -19.75
N VAL A 156 -14.46 -14.77 -20.99
CA VAL A 156 -15.75 -15.41 -21.34
C VAL A 156 -15.76 -16.85 -20.83
N PHE A 157 -14.70 -17.61 -21.09
CA PHE A 157 -14.57 -19.02 -20.72
C PHE A 157 -14.45 -19.29 -19.21
N LYS A 158 -14.37 -18.25 -18.37
CA LYS A 158 -14.39 -18.39 -16.90
C LYS A 158 -15.74 -18.03 -16.29
N TYR A 159 -16.73 -17.68 -17.11
CA TYR A 159 -18.09 -17.44 -16.65
C TYR A 159 -18.87 -18.75 -16.51
N PHE A 160 -20.14 -18.67 -16.10
CA PHE A 160 -21.00 -19.85 -15.92
C PHE A 160 -21.00 -20.76 -17.15
N GLU A 161 -20.69 -22.04 -16.93
CA GLU A 161 -20.50 -23.05 -17.96
C GLU A 161 -21.69 -23.14 -18.93
N SER A 162 -22.92 -23.05 -18.43
CA SER A 162 -24.13 -23.08 -19.24
C SER A 162 -24.19 -21.93 -20.26
N ALA A 163 -23.76 -20.72 -19.88
CA ALA A 163 -23.72 -19.57 -20.77
C ALA A 163 -22.59 -19.70 -21.81
N VAL A 164 -21.42 -20.20 -21.39
CA VAL A 164 -20.28 -20.45 -22.30
C VAL A 164 -20.64 -21.52 -23.33
N ASN A 165 -21.24 -22.63 -22.89
CA ASN A 165 -21.66 -23.72 -23.78
C ASN A 165 -22.72 -23.26 -24.78
N ALA A 166 -23.69 -22.45 -24.35
CA ALA A 166 -24.70 -21.87 -25.24
C ALA A 166 -24.04 -20.98 -26.31
N LEU A 167 -23.14 -20.08 -25.90
CA LEU A 167 -22.40 -19.23 -26.84
C LEU A 167 -21.59 -20.07 -27.83
N TYR A 168 -20.81 -21.05 -27.34
CA TYR A 168 -19.89 -21.82 -28.17
C TYR A 168 -20.63 -22.69 -29.18
N SER A 169 -21.71 -23.36 -28.77
CA SER A 169 -22.54 -24.15 -29.68
C SER A 169 -23.26 -23.30 -30.73
N THR A 170 -23.58 -22.04 -30.41
CA THR A 170 -24.26 -21.13 -31.34
C THR A 170 -23.29 -20.48 -32.33
N VAL A 171 -22.14 -20.00 -31.85
CA VAL A 171 -21.21 -19.18 -32.66
C VAL A 171 -20.13 -20.03 -33.33
N PHE A 172 -19.74 -21.15 -32.72
CA PHE A 172 -18.63 -22.00 -33.18
C PHE A 172 -19.06 -23.49 -33.26
N PRO A 173 -20.11 -23.82 -34.04
CA PRO A 173 -20.61 -25.18 -34.10
C PRO A 173 -19.53 -26.16 -34.59
N GLY A 174 -19.46 -27.33 -33.94
CA GLY A 174 -18.53 -28.41 -34.33
C GLY A 174 -17.08 -28.25 -33.85
N GLN A 175 -16.75 -27.21 -33.09
CA GLN A 175 -15.41 -27.04 -32.48
C GLN A 175 -15.44 -27.37 -30.98
N THR A 176 -14.35 -27.93 -30.47
CA THR A 176 -14.16 -28.19 -29.03
C THR A 176 -13.83 -26.90 -28.28
N HIS A 177 -14.09 -26.84 -26.97
CA HIS A 177 -13.73 -25.68 -26.14
C HIS A 177 -12.25 -25.33 -26.24
N ALA A 178 -11.36 -26.34 -26.34
CA ALA A 178 -9.92 -26.12 -26.47
C ALA A 178 -9.56 -25.42 -27.79
N GLU A 179 -10.17 -25.83 -28.90
CA GLU A 179 -10.00 -25.19 -30.21
C GLU A 179 -10.54 -23.76 -30.19
N ILE A 180 -11.74 -23.56 -29.64
CA ILE A 180 -12.36 -22.23 -29.56
C ILE A 180 -11.50 -21.28 -28.73
N ASN A 181 -11.10 -21.70 -27.52
CA ASN A 181 -10.29 -20.89 -26.62
C ASN A 181 -8.92 -20.56 -27.22
N LYS A 182 -8.35 -21.45 -28.04
CA LYS A 182 -7.07 -21.23 -28.73
C LYS A 182 -7.23 -20.27 -29.90
N ASN A 183 -8.13 -20.58 -30.82
CA ASN A 183 -8.28 -19.89 -32.11
C ASN A 183 -8.93 -18.51 -31.97
N TYR A 184 -9.85 -18.35 -31.00
CA TYR A 184 -10.59 -17.11 -30.78
C TYR A 184 -10.24 -16.43 -29.44
N SER A 185 -9.07 -16.73 -28.87
CA SER A 185 -8.58 -16.13 -27.61
C SER A 185 -8.68 -14.60 -27.59
N SER A 186 -8.44 -13.95 -28.73
CA SER A 186 -8.54 -12.48 -28.90
C SER A 186 -9.96 -11.92 -29.01
N ARG A 187 -10.99 -12.77 -28.88
CA ARG A 187 -12.41 -12.39 -28.76
C ARG A 187 -13.00 -12.77 -27.39
N LEU A 188 -12.29 -13.60 -26.61
CA LEU A 188 -12.82 -14.25 -25.41
C LEU A 188 -12.10 -13.83 -24.12
N SER A 189 -11.06 -13.01 -24.21
CA SER A 189 -10.23 -12.60 -23.07
C SER A 189 -9.76 -11.15 -23.24
N ILE A 190 -10.02 -10.33 -22.22
CA ILE A 190 -9.62 -8.93 -22.21
C ILE A 190 -8.10 -8.77 -22.32
N THR A 191 -7.32 -9.59 -21.60
CA THR A 191 -5.86 -9.53 -21.67
C THR A 191 -5.33 -9.90 -23.07
N ASN A 192 -5.98 -10.84 -23.77
CA ASN A 192 -5.62 -11.14 -25.16
C ASN A 192 -6.06 -10.06 -26.14
N ILE A 193 -7.19 -9.39 -25.89
CA ILE A 193 -7.61 -8.21 -26.65
C ILE A 193 -6.58 -7.09 -26.47
N PHE A 194 -6.18 -6.77 -25.24
CA PHE A 194 -5.16 -5.76 -24.96
C PHE A 194 -3.84 -6.09 -25.66
N ARG A 195 -3.43 -7.36 -25.65
CA ARG A 195 -2.24 -7.84 -26.36
C ARG A 195 -2.34 -7.63 -27.86
N ARG A 196 -3.46 -8.02 -28.48
CA ARG A 196 -3.69 -7.90 -29.92
C ARG A 196 -3.77 -6.44 -30.36
N SER A 197 -4.45 -5.61 -29.59
CA SER A 197 -4.55 -4.16 -29.82
C SER A 197 -3.26 -3.40 -29.49
N LYS A 198 -2.30 -4.06 -28.81
CA LYS A 198 -1.08 -3.47 -28.25
C LYS A 198 -1.39 -2.23 -27.40
N HIS A 199 -2.49 -2.29 -26.63
CA HIS A 199 -3.00 -1.15 -25.88
C HIS A 199 -3.82 -1.59 -24.66
N THR A 200 -3.38 -1.15 -23.48
CA THR A 200 -4.19 -1.16 -22.26
C THR A 200 -4.88 0.21 -22.13
N PRO A 201 -6.21 0.29 -22.26
CA PRO A 201 -6.94 1.55 -22.16
C PRO A 201 -6.99 2.05 -20.71
N LYS A 202 -7.38 3.31 -20.51
CA LYS A 202 -7.76 3.81 -19.18
C LYS A 202 -9.02 3.06 -18.74
N VAL A 203 -9.00 2.45 -17.55
CA VAL A 203 -10.14 1.67 -17.03
C VAL A 203 -10.43 2.08 -15.60
N PHE A 204 -11.66 2.50 -15.32
CA PHE A 204 -12.22 2.64 -13.99
C PHE A 204 -12.96 1.34 -13.66
N TYR A 205 -12.31 0.46 -12.91
CA TYR A 205 -12.74 -0.91 -12.64
C TYR A 205 -13.41 -0.99 -11.27
N PHE A 206 -14.73 -0.92 -11.23
CA PHE A 206 -15.53 -1.07 -10.02
C PHE A 206 -15.82 -2.54 -9.73
N GLN A 207 -15.43 -3.05 -8.57
CA GLN A 207 -15.66 -4.44 -8.19
C GLN A 207 -16.25 -4.57 -6.79
N ASN A 208 -17.36 -5.29 -6.69
CA ASN A 208 -17.89 -5.76 -5.42
C ASN A 208 -17.04 -6.93 -4.90
N ARG A 209 -16.31 -6.75 -3.78
CA ARG A 209 -15.44 -7.79 -3.21
C ARG A 209 -16.22 -8.95 -2.62
N LEU A 210 -17.49 -8.73 -2.27
CA LEU A 210 -18.35 -9.76 -1.69
C LEU A 210 -18.92 -10.72 -2.73
N CYS A 211 -18.68 -10.48 -4.03
CA CYS A 211 -18.97 -11.45 -5.09
C CYS A 211 -17.76 -12.38 -5.29
N SER A 212 -17.70 -13.48 -4.54
CA SER A 212 -16.61 -14.46 -4.62
C SER A 212 -16.37 -14.96 -6.05
N GLY A 213 -17.45 -15.23 -6.79
CA GLY A 213 -17.38 -15.69 -8.18
C GLY A 213 -16.65 -14.72 -9.10
N ASP A 214 -16.95 -13.42 -9.04
CA ASP A 214 -16.26 -12.42 -9.87
C ASP A 214 -14.80 -12.22 -9.44
N MET A 215 -14.55 -12.24 -8.12
CA MET A 215 -13.19 -12.12 -7.58
C MET A 215 -12.30 -13.28 -8.04
N GLU A 216 -12.79 -14.51 -7.93
CA GLU A 216 -12.05 -15.73 -8.25
C GLU A 216 -11.88 -15.94 -9.77
N ASN A 217 -12.94 -15.68 -10.55
CA ASN A 217 -12.97 -16.02 -11.96
C ASN A 217 -12.58 -14.87 -12.89
N HIS A 218 -12.71 -13.62 -12.44
CA HIS A 218 -12.50 -12.45 -13.32
C HIS A 218 -11.45 -11.48 -12.80
N LEU A 219 -11.61 -10.88 -11.62
CA LEU A 219 -10.66 -9.86 -11.14
C LEU A 219 -9.28 -10.45 -10.84
N THR A 220 -9.20 -11.49 -9.99
CA THR A 220 -7.92 -12.09 -9.60
C THR A 220 -7.15 -12.65 -10.80
N PRO A 221 -7.79 -13.41 -11.73
CA PRO A 221 -7.11 -13.88 -12.93
C PRO A 221 -6.68 -12.75 -13.87
N PHE A 222 -7.45 -11.67 -13.94
CA PHE A 222 -7.11 -10.50 -14.74
C PHE A 222 -5.82 -9.85 -14.23
N ILE A 223 -5.75 -9.52 -12.94
CA ILE A 223 -4.55 -8.94 -12.30
C ILE A 223 -3.34 -9.88 -12.49
N LYS A 224 -3.48 -11.16 -12.14
CA LYS A 224 -2.39 -12.15 -12.27
C LYS A 224 -1.87 -12.26 -13.71
N THR A 225 -2.75 -12.19 -14.70
CA THR A 225 -2.36 -12.28 -16.11
C THR A 225 -1.70 -10.98 -16.59
N MET A 226 -2.22 -9.82 -16.16
CA MET A 226 -1.62 -8.53 -16.46
C MET A 226 -0.19 -8.45 -15.90
N GLU A 227 0.02 -8.90 -14.67
CA GLU A 227 1.35 -8.98 -14.02
C GLU A 227 2.28 -9.99 -14.72
N LYS A 228 1.80 -11.22 -14.95
CA LYS A 228 2.59 -12.31 -15.57
C LYS A 228 3.17 -11.91 -16.92
N TYR A 229 2.41 -11.15 -17.71
CA TYR A 229 2.83 -10.71 -19.04
C TYR A 229 3.29 -9.24 -19.08
N GLN A 230 3.52 -8.63 -17.91
CA GLN A 230 4.07 -7.28 -17.77
C GLN A 230 3.30 -6.20 -18.55
N PHE A 231 1.98 -6.28 -18.57
CA PHE A 231 1.16 -5.20 -19.11
C PHE A 231 1.32 -3.94 -18.27
N ASN A 232 1.21 -2.77 -18.91
CA ASN A 232 1.13 -1.52 -18.18
C ASN A 232 -0.21 -1.44 -17.43
N MET A 233 -0.19 -1.63 -16.11
CA MET A 233 -1.38 -1.55 -15.25
C MET A 233 -1.70 -0.14 -14.77
N GLN A 234 -0.80 0.85 -14.95
CA GLN A 234 -1.03 2.24 -14.52
C GLN A 234 -2.37 2.83 -15.02
N PRO A 235 -2.84 2.53 -16.25
CA PRO A 235 -4.12 3.03 -16.73
C PRO A 235 -5.36 2.40 -16.07
N VAL A 236 -5.22 1.32 -15.30
CA VAL A 236 -6.35 0.60 -14.67
C VAL A 236 -6.47 0.99 -13.20
N GLN A 237 -7.50 1.74 -12.85
CA GLN A 237 -7.89 2.05 -11.47
C GLN A 237 -8.90 1.03 -10.96
N PHE A 238 -8.51 0.27 -9.95
CA PHE A 238 -9.42 -0.63 -9.23
C PHE A 238 -10.12 0.11 -8.10
N ILE A 239 -11.45 0.09 -8.10
CA ILE A 239 -12.31 0.71 -7.10
C ILE A 239 -13.14 -0.43 -6.48
N LEU A 240 -12.67 -0.92 -5.35
CA LEU A 240 -13.29 -2.06 -4.68
C LEU A 240 -14.33 -1.56 -3.67
N TYR A 241 -15.53 -2.13 -3.71
CA TYR A 241 -16.61 -1.83 -2.76
C TYR A 241 -17.22 -3.12 -2.21
N ASN A 242 -18.04 -2.99 -1.17
CA ASN A 242 -18.71 -4.12 -0.52
C ASN A 242 -20.22 -3.89 -0.51
N ASP A 243 -20.97 -4.67 -1.28
CA ASP A 243 -22.44 -4.67 -1.21
C ASP A 243 -22.95 -6.11 -1.19
N LYS A 244 -23.28 -6.59 0.02
CA LYS A 244 -23.74 -7.97 0.20
C LYS A 244 -25.08 -8.23 -0.50
N LYS A 245 -25.94 -7.21 -0.63
CA LYS A 245 -27.26 -7.35 -1.24
C LYS A 245 -27.17 -7.37 -2.76
N ALA A 246 -26.33 -6.50 -3.34
CA ALA A 246 -26.14 -6.44 -4.79
C ALA A 246 -25.44 -7.70 -5.31
N GLY A 247 -24.45 -8.24 -4.59
CA GLY A 247 -23.68 -9.41 -5.02
C GLY A 247 -23.03 -9.17 -6.39
N HIS A 248 -23.39 -9.98 -7.40
CA HIS A 248 -22.93 -9.78 -8.77
C HIS A 248 -23.55 -8.54 -9.46
N ASN A 249 -24.76 -8.12 -9.03
CA ASN A 249 -25.46 -7.03 -9.70
C ASN A 249 -24.69 -5.71 -9.59
N PRO A 250 -24.79 -4.84 -10.62
CA PRO A 250 -24.16 -3.53 -10.54
C PRO A 250 -24.80 -2.65 -9.46
N MET A 251 -24.13 -1.54 -9.16
CA MET A 251 -24.67 -0.45 -8.34
C MET A 251 -26.01 0.07 -8.88
N SER A 252 -26.76 0.79 -8.03
CA SER A 252 -28.03 1.40 -8.44
C SER A 252 -27.84 2.40 -9.58
N LYS A 253 -28.95 2.79 -10.22
CA LYS A 253 -28.94 3.81 -11.30
C LYS A 253 -28.31 5.10 -10.80
N GLU A 254 -28.72 5.57 -9.64
CA GLU A 254 -28.33 6.84 -9.03
C GLU A 254 -26.82 6.86 -8.78
N LYS A 255 -26.30 5.84 -8.08
CA LYS A 255 -24.85 5.70 -7.82
C LYS A 255 -24.04 5.56 -9.10
N THR A 256 -24.58 4.86 -10.10
CA THR A 256 -23.90 4.70 -11.38
C THR A 256 -23.78 6.03 -12.11
N LEU A 257 -24.86 6.83 -12.15
CA LEU A 257 -24.86 8.12 -12.83
C LEU A 257 -23.91 9.11 -12.15
N GLU A 258 -23.92 9.17 -10.81
CA GLU A 258 -22.99 10.01 -10.04
C GLU A 258 -21.52 9.68 -10.36
N LEU A 259 -21.18 8.40 -10.43
CA LEU A 259 -19.83 7.96 -10.79
C LEU A 259 -19.48 8.30 -12.24
N LEU A 260 -20.43 8.15 -13.17
CA LEU A 260 -20.23 8.51 -14.57
C LEU A 260 -19.98 10.01 -14.70
N ASP A 261 -20.81 10.85 -14.07
CA ASP A 261 -20.66 12.30 -14.10
C ASP A 261 -19.29 12.73 -13.55
N LEU A 262 -18.87 12.16 -12.42
CA LEU A 262 -17.55 12.44 -11.85
C LEU A 262 -16.43 12.10 -12.84
N ILE A 263 -16.47 10.90 -13.43
CA ILE A 263 -15.38 10.42 -14.29
C ILE A 263 -15.35 11.18 -15.61
N VAL A 264 -16.52 11.44 -16.19
CA VAL A 264 -16.66 12.12 -17.47
C VAL A 264 -16.23 13.58 -17.36
N ASN A 265 -16.58 14.25 -16.26
CA ASN A 265 -16.29 15.67 -16.04
C ASN A 265 -14.94 15.93 -15.34
N GLY A 266 -14.43 14.99 -14.54
CA GLY A 266 -13.17 15.14 -13.78
C GLY A 266 -11.88 15.04 -14.61
N ASN A 267 -11.97 14.76 -15.92
CA ASN A 267 -10.82 14.68 -16.84
C ASN A 267 -10.43 16.05 -17.45
N GLU A 268 -11.12 17.14 -17.11
CA GLU A 268 -10.76 18.49 -17.54
C GLU A 268 -10.06 19.22 -16.40
N GLY A 269 -8.81 19.63 -16.65
CA GLY A 269 -8.10 20.55 -15.78
C GLY A 269 -8.86 21.86 -15.73
N GLY A 270 -9.62 22.05 -14.65
CA GLY A 270 -10.42 23.24 -14.43
C GLY A 270 -11.18 23.10 -13.12
N VAL A 271 -10.61 23.63 -12.04
CA VAL A 271 -11.24 23.72 -10.72
C VAL A 271 -12.67 24.33 -10.81
N LYS A 272 -12.97 25.13 -11.85
CA LYS A 272 -14.28 25.76 -12.08
C LYS A 272 -15.40 24.84 -12.59
N GLU A 273 -15.12 23.82 -13.39
CA GLU A 273 -16.16 22.95 -13.98
C GLU A 273 -16.54 21.80 -13.04
N ILE A 274 -15.56 21.31 -12.27
CA ILE A 274 -15.80 20.42 -11.14
C ILE A 274 -16.55 21.15 -10.02
N GLN A 275 -16.24 22.44 -9.78
CA GLN A 275 -17.03 23.27 -8.87
C GLN A 275 -18.50 23.34 -9.34
N GLN A 276 -18.80 23.50 -10.63
CA GLN A 276 -20.19 23.46 -11.13
C GLN A 276 -20.87 22.08 -11.01
N ALA A 277 -20.16 20.98 -11.20
CA ALA A 277 -20.73 19.63 -11.04
C ALA A 277 -20.93 19.28 -9.56
N VAL A 278 -20.02 19.71 -8.68
CA VAL A 278 -20.15 19.62 -7.22
C VAL A 278 -21.21 20.59 -6.71
N ASP A 279 -21.35 21.80 -7.27
CA ASP A 279 -22.42 22.74 -6.95
C ASP A 279 -23.77 22.28 -7.52
N TYR A 280 -23.80 21.46 -8.58
CA TYR A 280 -25.01 20.81 -9.07
C TYR A 280 -25.41 19.61 -8.20
N ALA A 281 -24.44 18.88 -7.65
CA ALA A 281 -24.66 17.79 -6.69
C ALA A 281 -24.92 18.29 -5.25
N ALA A 282 -24.30 19.40 -4.84
CA ALA A 282 -24.45 20.09 -3.56
C ALA A 282 -25.54 21.17 -3.59
N GLY A 283 -26.06 21.50 -4.78
CA GLY A 283 -27.14 22.47 -5.01
C GLY A 283 -28.53 22.00 -4.59
N LYS A 284 -28.61 20.90 -3.84
CA LYS A 284 -29.79 20.50 -3.08
C LYS A 284 -29.34 20.10 -1.67
N ASP A 285 -29.35 21.06 -0.75
CA ASP A 285 -29.44 20.83 0.70
C ASP A 285 -28.67 19.61 1.23
N THR A 286 -27.37 19.47 0.91
CA THR A 286 -26.53 18.50 1.61
C THR A 286 -26.13 19.09 2.96
N GLU A 287 -26.91 18.73 3.98
CA GLU A 287 -26.66 19.11 5.37
C GLU A 287 -25.22 18.76 5.78
N LEU A 288 -24.44 19.78 6.17
CA LEU A 288 -23.10 19.60 6.71
C LEU A 288 -23.16 18.89 8.05
N LYS A 289 -22.45 17.77 8.16
CA LYS A 289 -22.35 17.03 9.42
C LYS A 289 -21.16 17.57 10.22
N LEU A 290 -21.33 18.72 10.86
CA LEU A 290 -20.32 19.32 11.76
C LEU A 290 -20.69 19.08 13.23
N THR A 291 -20.51 17.84 13.70
CA THR A 291 -20.85 17.39 15.06
C THR A 291 -19.60 16.88 15.78
N ASP A 292 -19.65 16.76 17.11
CA ASP A 292 -18.58 16.14 17.92
C ASP A 292 -18.22 14.72 17.44
N GLN A 293 -19.17 14.02 16.81
CA GLN A 293 -19.02 12.67 16.28
C GLN A 293 -18.27 12.63 14.93
N SER A 294 -18.56 13.60 14.05
CA SER A 294 -18.04 13.66 12.68
C SER A 294 -16.75 14.48 12.54
N VAL A 295 -16.39 15.26 13.56
CA VAL A 295 -15.11 15.96 13.61
C VAL A 295 -14.03 15.04 14.17
N PHE A 296 -12.86 15.08 13.54
CA PHE A 296 -11.69 14.36 14.02
C PHE A 296 -10.55 15.36 14.22
N PRO A 297 -10.27 15.84 15.44
CA PRO A 297 -9.18 16.79 15.67
C PRO A 297 -7.82 16.23 15.26
N LEU A 298 -6.93 17.08 14.73
CA LEU A 298 -5.61 16.64 14.27
C LEU A 298 -4.73 16.18 15.45
N LEU A 299 -4.77 16.92 16.55
CA LEU A 299 -3.97 16.69 17.75
C LEU A 299 -4.85 16.62 18.99
N PRO A 300 -4.56 15.69 19.93
CA PRO A 300 -5.14 15.77 21.26
C PRO A 300 -4.48 16.90 22.08
N TYR A 301 -5.20 17.41 23.07
CA TYR A 301 -4.63 18.29 24.10
C TYR A 301 -3.43 17.62 24.78
N SER A 302 -2.33 18.36 24.94
CA SER A 302 -1.07 17.84 25.48
C SER A 302 -0.33 18.86 26.35
N ASN A 303 0.81 18.46 26.93
CA ASN A 303 1.72 19.37 27.62
C ASN A 303 2.37 20.42 26.70
N HIS A 304 2.20 20.31 25.38
CA HIS A 304 2.67 21.28 24.40
C HIS A 304 1.60 22.31 24.01
N THR A 305 0.33 22.05 24.31
CA THR A 305 -0.79 22.88 23.86
C THR A 305 -0.71 24.30 24.42
N VAL A 306 -0.63 24.46 25.75
CA VAL A 306 -0.56 25.79 26.38
C VAL A 306 0.68 26.58 25.92
N PRO A 307 1.92 26.04 25.99
CA PRO A 307 3.11 26.79 25.58
C PRO A 307 3.09 27.23 24.11
N MET A 308 2.56 26.40 23.20
CA MET A 308 2.50 26.73 21.77
C MET A 308 1.38 27.72 21.46
N ALA A 309 0.21 27.58 22.11
CA ALA A 309 -0.90 28.50 21.96
C ALA A 309 -0.55 29.90 22.49
N ASP A 310 0.01 30.00 23.69
CA ASP A 310 0.41 31.28 24.29
C ASP A 310 1.53 31.96 23.49
N ALA A 311 2.51 31.21 22.99
CA ALA A 311 3.54 31.76 22.11
C ALA A 311 2.93 32.32 20.80
N ALA A 312 1.91 31.66 20.25
CA ALA A 312 1.24 32.14 19.05
C ALA A 312 0.44 33.43 19.29
N ILE A 313 -0.13 33.63 20.49
CA ILE A 313 -0.75 34.92 20.88
C ILE A 313 0.27 36.06 20.84
N GLU A 314 1.53 35.79 21.16
CA GLU A 314 2.65 36.75 21.10
C GLU A 314 3.31 36.82 19.70
N ASP A 315 2.64 36.37 18.64
CA ASP A 315 3.19 36.32 17.28
C ASP A 315 4.46 35.47 17.13
N ARG A 316 4.63 34.47 17.98
CA ARG A 316 5.73 33.51 17.92
C ARG A 316 5.21 32.11 17.64
N ILE A 317 5.25 31.69 16.38
CA ILE A 317 4.80 30.37 15.95
C ILE A 317 5.88 29.34 16.24
N ILE A 318 5.57 28.36 17.10
CA ILE A 318 6.37 27.16 17.27
C ILE A 318 5.82 26.11 16.29
N PRO A 319 6.53 25.76 15.19
CA PRO A 319 5.96 24.85 14.18
C PRO A 319 5.85 23.41 14.69
N PHE A 320 6.79 23.00 15.54
CA PHE A 320 6.87 21.65 16.11
C PHE A 320 7.50 21.73 17.51
N PRO A 321 7.14 20.87 18.48
CA PRO A 321 7.58 21.03 19.89
C PRO A 321 9.09 21.12 20.12
N THR A 322 9.91 20.54 19.24
CA THR A 322 11.38 20.57 19.35
C THR A 322 12.03 21.65 18.49
N PHE A 323 11.24 22.51 17.84
CA PHE A 323 11.72 23.56 16.94
C PHE A 323 11.72 24.92 17.65
N GLU A 324 12.60 25.81 17.20
CA GLU A 324 12.60 27.19 17.65
C GLU A 324 11.38 27.93 17.07
N ALA A 325 10.88 28.90 17.84
CA ALA A 325 9.79 29.75 17.39
C ALA A 325 10.23 30.65 16.22
N VAL A 326 9.27 30.99 15.37
CA VAL A 326 9.43 31.91 14.24
C VAL A 326 8.36 33.01 14.30
N PRO A 327 8.67 34.24 13.88
CA PRO A 327 7.70 35.33 13.93
C PRO A 327 6.53 35.09 12.97
N PHE A 328 5.30 35.33 13.44
CA PHE A 328 4.13 35.39 12.58
C PHE A 328 4.18 36.68 11.74
N SER A 329 4.26 36.53 10.43
CA SER A 329 4.37 37.62 9.44
C SER A 329 4.03 37.09 8.06
N ASP A 330 3.82 37.96 7.07
CA ASP A 330 3.50 37.55 5.68
C ASP A 330 4.54 36.59 5.07
N ALA A 331 5.80 36.68 5.51
CA ALA A 331 6.89 35.84 5.02
C ALA A 331 6.91 34.41 5.62
N ILE A 332 6.06 34.11 6.61
CA ILE A 332 6.11 32.83 7.35
C ILE A 332 5.89 31.62 6.44
N TRP A 333 5.08 31.77 5.40
CA TRP A 333 4.73 30.71 4.45
C TRP A 333 5.84 30.37 3.44
N ASP A 334 6.94 31.13 3.41
CA ASP A 334 8.14 30.83 2.62
C ASP A 334 9.43 30.99 3.44
N ILE A 335 9.34 30.69 4.75
CA ILE A 335 10.44 30.88 5.68
C ILE A 335 11.66 30.03 5.29
N GLN A 336 12.86 30.59 5.49
CA GLN A 336 14.14 29.93 5.23
C GLN A 336 14.88 29.64 6.55
N LYS A 337 15.20 28.36 6.81
CA LYS A 337 15.86 27.84 8.02
C LYS A 337 17.01 26.88 7.69
N GLY A 338 17.75 27.17 6.62
CA GLY A 338 18.92 26.38 6.21
C GLY A 338 18.57 24.91 5.95
N ALA A 339 19.23 23.99 6.65
CA ALA A 339 19.00 22.54 6.48
C ALA A 339 17.59 22.09 6.91
N ASP A 340 16.91 22.86 7.77
CA ASP A 340 15.61 22.50 8.34
C ASP A 340 14.43 23.18 7.62
N THR A 341 14.67 24.01 6.60
CA THR A 341 13.64 24.77 5.85
C THR A 341 12.43 23.92 5.50
N VAL A 342 12.64 22.74 4.90
CA VAL A 342 11.57 21.84 4.45
C VAL A 342 10.68 21.40 5.62
N SER A 343 11.28 21.05 6.76
CA SER A 343 10.53 20.61 7.95
C SER A 343 9.75 21.75 8.59
N TYR A 344 10.35 22.95 8.67
CA TYR A 344 9.65 24.15 9.19
C TYR A 344 8.43 24.47 8.33
N GLN A 345 8.62 24.59 7.01
CA GLN A 345 7.53 24.88 6.08
C GLN A 345 6.46 23.79 6.14
N LEU A 346 6.83 22.50 6.18
CA LEU A 346 5.88 21.39 6.28
C LEU A 346 4.95 21.53 7.50
N TYR A 347 5.47 21.83 8.69
CA TYR A 347 4.63 21.96 9.89
C TYR A 347 3.84 23.27 9.96
N LEU A 348 4.38 24.36 9.42
CA LEU A 348 3.66 25.63 9.27
C LEU A 348 2.45 25.47 8.36
N HIS A 349 2.66 24.94 7.15
CA HIS A 349 1.59 24.66 6.17
C HIS A 349 0.64 23.53 6.61
N SER A 350 0.97 22.76 7.65
CA SER A 350 0.07 21.76 8.25
C SER A 350 -0.91 22.37 9.24
N TRP A 351 -0.79 23.66 9.57
CA TRP A 351 -1.58 24.34 10.61
C TRP A 351 -1.50 23.64 11.98
N ARG A 352 -0.32 23.10 12.32
CA ARG A 352 -0.11 22.43 13.61
C ARG A 352 -0.39 23.38 14.79
N VAL A 353 0.11 24.61 14.71
CA VAL A 353 -0.11 25.65 15.73
C VAL A 353 -1.58 26.04 15.87
N VAL A 354 -2.33 26.05 14.75
CA VAL A 354 -3.76 26.33 14.77
C VAL A 354 -4.49 25.24 15.54
N SER A 355 -4.16 23.97 15.34
CA SER A 355 -4.74 22.87 16.13
C SER A 355 -4.49 23.03 17.64
N GLU A 356 -3.31 23.51 18.06
CA GLU A 356 -3.04 23.79 19.48
C GLU A 356 -3.87 24.99 20.00
N LEU A 357 -4.07 26.04 19.18
CA LEU A 357 -4.96 27.16 19.50
C LEU A 357 -6.43 26.72 19.65
N LEU A 358 -6.92 25.87 18.75
CA LEU A 358 -8.28 25.32 18.81
C LEU A 358 -8.48 24.42 20.04
N ASN A 359 -7.49 23.59 20.38
CA ASN A 359 -7.48 22.80 21.61
C ASN A 359 -7.54 23.70 22.86
N GLN A 360 -6.73 24.76 22.89
CA GLN A 360 -6.71 25.69 24.01
C GLN A 360 -8.01 26.50 24.13
N TYR A 361 -8.60 26.94 23.02
CA TYR A 361 -9.93 27.54 23.00
C TYR A 361 -10.97 26.54 23.53
N THR A 362 -10.95 25.29 23.07
CA THR A 362 -11.93 24.28 23.48
C THR A 362 -11.89 24.04 24.99
N ALA A 363 -10.68 24.01 25.58
CA ALA A 363 -10.47 23.80 27.00
C ALA A 363 -10.83 25.02 27.88
N THR A 364 -10.59 26.25 27.40
CA THR A 364 -10.70 27.46 28.23
C THR A 364 -11.89 28.36 27.89
N LYS A 365 -12.40 28.25 26.67
CA LYS A 365 -13.37 29.17 26.03
C LYS A 365 -12.90 30.63 25.94
N ASP A 366 -11.60 30.90 26.12
CA ASP A 366 -11.01 32.23 25.97
C ASP A 366 -10.88 32.60 24.49
N LYS A 367 -11.62 33.64 24.07
CA LYS A 367 -11.78 34.03 22.66
C LYS A 367 -10.47 34.39 21.96
N LYS A 368 -9.46 34.87 22.70
CA LYS A 368 -8.17 35.26 22.10
C LYS A 368 -7.53 34.13 21.28
N TYR A 369 -7.75 32.87 21.66
CA TYR A 369 -7.18 31.71 20.96
C TYR A 369 -7.90 31.41 19.64
N ILE A 370 -9.23 31.50 19.59
CA ILE A 370 -9.97 31.31 18.33
C ILE A 370 -9.79 32.52 17.39
N ASP A 371 -9.68 33.73 17.95
CA ASP A 371 -9.38 34.93 17.17
C ASP A 371 -8.00 34.80 16.50
N LYS A 372 -6.97 34.34 17.24
CA LYS A 372 -5.64 34.11 16.68
C LYS A 372 -5.62 32.96 15.66
N ALA A 373 -6.37 31.89 15.91
CA ALA A 373 -6.52 30.80 14.94
C ALA A 373 -7.14 31.31 13.62
N THR A 374 -8.16 32.15 13.72
CA THR A 374 -8.84 32.78 12.58
C THR A 374 -7.87 33.65 11.77
N GLU A 375 -7.08 34.49 12.45
CA GLU A 375 -6.07 35.34 11.83
C GLU A 375 -5.03 34.53 11.03
N ILE A 376 -4.51 33.43 11.60
CA ILE A 376 -3.54 32.56 10.94
C ILE A 376 -4.17 31.84 9.73
N ILE A 377 -5.41 31.36 9.87
CA ILE A 377 -6.14 30.72 8.76
C ILE A 377 -6.32 31.71 7.62
N HIS A 378 -6.82 32.91 7.89
CA HIS A 378 -7.03 33.94 6.85
C HIS A 378 -5.73 34.35 6.18
N SER A 379 -4.66 34.59 6.95
CA SER A 379 -3.32 34.87 6.39
C SER A 379 -2.86 33.77 5.42
N TRP A 380 -3.09 32.50 5.76
CA TRP A 380 -2.75 31.40 4.88
C TRP A 380 -3.61 31.34 3.62
N LEU A 381 -4.93 31.55 3.74
CA LEU A 381 -5.85 31.54 2.59
C LEU A 381 -5.46 32.62 1.58
N ASP A 382 -5.24 33.85 2.08
CA ASP A 382 -4.84 34.99 1.24
C ASP A 382 -3.48 34.74 0.57
N ASN A 383 -2.51 34.20 1.32
CA ASN A 383 -1.22 33.84 0.75
C ASN A 383 -1.32 32.70 -0.27
N ALA A 384 -2.14 31.68 -0.04
CA ALA A 384 -2.27 30.54 -0.96
C ALA A 384 -2.89 30.95 -2.31
N GLU A 385 -3.73 31.98 -2.33
CA GLU A 385 -4.27 32.60 -3.55
C GLU A 385 -3.22 33.46 -4.28
N ALA A 386 -2.41 34.20 -3.53
CA ALA A 386 -1.41 35.12 -4.08
C ALA A 386 -0.10 34.44 -4.52
N ARG A 387 0.38 33.46 -3.76
CA ARG A 387 1.71 32.85 -3.91
C ARG A 387 1.74 31.38 -3.47
N MET A 388 2.07 30.51 -4.41
CA MET A 388 2.23 29.07 -4.15
C MET A 388 3.70 28.70 -3.92
N THR A 389 4.00 28.03 -2.82
CA THR A 389 5.26 27.34 -2.56
C THR A 389 5.06 25.83 -2.74
N THR A 390 6.15 25.06 -2.75
CA THR A 390 6.07 23.59 -2.80
C THR A 390 5.25 23.01 -1.65
N MET A 391 5.30 23.62 -0.45
CA MET A 391 4.56 23.16 0.73
C MET A 391 3.11 23.65 0.78
N THR A 392 2.73 24.63 -0.06
CA THR A 392 1.33 25.03 -0.22
C THR A 392 0.49 23.83 -0.64
N TRP A 393 0.93 23.03 -1.61
CA TRP A 393 0.20 21.84 -2.10
C TRP A 393 1.09 20.61 -2.07
N TYR A 394 1.22 20.03 -0.87
CA TYR A 394 1.98 18.82 -0.60
C TYR A 394 1.14 17.83 0.21
N ASP A 395 1.39 16.52 0.08
CA ASP A 395 0.56 15.44 0.63
C ASP A 395 0.21 15.65 2.12
N HIS A 396 1.24 15.74 2.97
CA HIS A 396 1.13 15.78 4.41
C HIS A 396 0.54 17.11 4.94
N PRO A 397 1.04 18.30 4.56
CA PRO A 397 0.44 19.56 4.95
C PRO A 397 -1.02 19.69 4.55
N THR A 398 -1.38 19.26 3.33
CA THR A 398 -2.76 19.37 2.83
C THR A 398 -3.71 18.51 3.64
N ALA A 399 -3.34 17.25 3.90
CA ALA A 399 -4.14 16.36 4.73
C ALA A 399 -4.38 16.97 6.13
N ASN A 400 -3.32 17.41 6.81
CA ASN A 400 -3.41 17.94 8.17
C ASN A 400 -4.26 19.21 8.25
N ARG A 401 -4.01 20.21 7.41
CA ARG A 401 -4.76 21.48 7.49
C ARG A 401 -6.22 21.33 7.10
N THR A 402 -6.55 20.36 6.25
CA THR A 402 -7.95 20.03 5.91
C THR A 402 -8.71 19.57 7.15
N GLN A 403 -8.08 18.70 7.95
CA GLN A 403 -8.65 18.22 9.20
C GLN A 403 -8.79 19.34 10.24
N VAL A 404 -7.79 20.23 10.33
CA VAL A 404 -7.84 21.44 11.19
C VAL A 404 -8.93 22.41 10.73
N LEU A 405 -9.14 22.57 9.42
CA LEU A 405 -10.20 23.44 8.88
C LEU A 405 -11.60 22.94 9.27
N ILE A 406 -11.81 21.62 9.22
CA ILE A 406 -13.06 20.97 9.66
C ILE A 406 -13.30 21.23 11.15
N GLU A 407 -12.27 21.06 11.99
CA GLU A 407 -12.33 21.33 13.42
C GLU A 407 -12.69 22.81 13.70
N TYR A 408 -12.02 23.73 13.00
CA TYR A 408 -12.32 25.16 13.07
C TYR A 408 -13.77 25.48 12.67
N MET A 409 -14.26 24.94 11.55
CA MET A 409 -15.64 25.15 11.07
C MET A 409 -16.68 24.67 12.10
N HIS A 410 -16.42 23.53 12.75
CA HIS A 410 -17.29 23.01 13.81
C HIS A 410 -17.29 23.91 15.06
N ILE A 411 -16.12 24.42 15.48
CA ILE A 411 -16.03 25.39 16.58
C ILE A 411 -16.80 26.66 16.22
N MET A 412 -16.67 27.16 14.99
CA MET A 412 -17.42 28.33 14.53
C MET A 412 -18.94 28.12 14.61
N LYS A 413 -19.45 26.96 14.16
CA LYS A 413 -20.88 26.62 14.29
C LYS A 413 -21.34 26.42 15.74
N THR A 414 -20.44 26.00 16.62
CA THR A 414 -20.72 25.88 18.05
C THR A 414 -20.83 27.25 18.73
N ILE A 415 -20.01 28.22 18.29
CA ILE A 415 -20.06 29.60 18.77
C ILE A 415 -21.30 30.32 18.22
N ASP A 416 -21.55 30.17 16.93
CA ASP A 416 -22.64 30.80 16.19
C ASP A 416 -23.22 29.80 15.15
N PRO A 417 -24.41 29.22 15.41
CA PRO A 417 -25.06 28.31 14.47
C PRO A 417 -25.31 28.92 13.08
N GLU A 418 -25.40 30.24 12.97
CA GLU A 418 -25.62 30.97 11.72
C GLU A 418 -24.31 31.43 11.05
N ALA A 419 -23.15 31.07 11.60
CA ALA A 419 -21.85 31.45 11.03
C ALA A 419 -21.76 31.07 9.55
N ASP A 420 -21.37 32.03 8.71
CA ASP A 420 -21.10 31.81 7.29
C ASP A 420 -19.82 31.00 7.12
N LEU A 421 -19.97 29.81 6.57
CA LEU A 421 -18.85 28.89 6.32
C LEU A 421 -18.43 28.82 4.85
N SER A 422 -19.05 29.59 3.95
CA SER A 422 -18.92 29.44 2.50
C SER A 422 -17.46 29.46 2.04
N ARG A 423 -16.67 30.43 2.53
CA ARG A 423 -15.23 30.55 2.21
C ARG A 423 -14.43 29.31 2.65
N TYR A 424 -14.76 28.75 3.81
CA TYR A 424 -14.07 27.58 4.36
C TYR A 424 -14.48 26.29 3.66
N ILE A 425 -15.75 26.15 3.28
CA ILE A 425 -16.27 25.02 2.50
C ILE A 425 -15.61 25.01 1.11
N GLU A 426 -15.50 26.16 0.45
CA GLU A 426 -14.81 26.28 -0.84
C GLU A 426 -13.35 25.81 -0.71
N GLN A 427 -12.64 26.27 0.32
CA GLN A 427 -11.27 25.84 0.55
C GLN A 427 -11.16 24.35 0.90
N LEU A 428 -12.08 23.84 1.72
CA LEU A 428 -12.16 22.43 2.09
C LEU A 428 -12.33 21.55 0.84
N ASN A 429 -13.18 21.97 -0.10
CA ASN A 429 -13.32 21.32 -1.40
C ASN A 429 -12.01 21.36 -2.19
N LYS A 430 -11.34 22.52 -2.32
CA LYS A 430 -10.03 22.61 -3.01
C LYS A 430 -9.01 21.63 -2.42
N HIS A 431 -8.96 21.52 -1.09
CA HIS A 431 -8.12 20.53 -0.43
C HIS A 431 -8.50 19.09 -0.78
N CYS A 432 -9.78 18.74 -0.70
CA CYS A 432 -10.24 17.38 -1.02
C CYS A 432 -9.93 16.99 -2.47
N HIS A 433 -10.09 17.91 -3.43
CA HIS A 433 -9.72 17.64 -4.83
C HIS A 433 -8.23 17.35 -5.01
N PHE A 434 -7.36 18.11 -4.33
CA PHE A 434 -5.93 17.81 -4.31
C PHE A 434 -5.65 16.41 -3.73
N LEU A 435 -6.32 16.06 -2.63
CA LEU A 435 -6.17 14.76 -1.98
C LEU A 435 -6.74 13.60 -2.83
N MET A 436 -7.76 13.84 -3.64
CA MET A 436 -8.38 12.86 -4.54
C MET A 436 -7.49 12.49 -5.73
N ASP A 437 -6.58 13.36 -6.14
CA ASP A 437 -5.67 13.13 -7.27
C ASP A 437 -4.59 12.10 -6.90
N ASP A 438 -4.56 10.97 -7.63
CA ASP A 438 -3.58 9.90 -7.41
C ASP A 438 -2.14 10.33 -7.77
N THR A 439 -1.95 11.41 -8.55
CA THR A 439 -0.60 11.93 -8.85
C THR A 439 0.09 12.51 -7.61
N ASN A 440 -0.69 12.91 -6.60
CA ASN A 440 -0.21 13.44 -5.32
C ASN A 440 -0.13 12.36 -4.23
N TYR A 441 -0.55 11.13 -4.52
CA TYR A 441 -0.70 10.06 -3.53
C TYR A 441 0.47 9.08 -3.54
N ARG A 442 0.87 8.61 -2.35
CA ARG A 442 1.84 7.53 -2.16
C ARG A 442 1.30 6.57 -1.10
N PRO A 443 1.34 5.24 -1.31
CA PRO A 443 0.81 4.26 -0.36
C PRO A 443 1.77 4.04 0.84
N ASN A 444 2.03 5.10 1.58
CA ASN A 444 2.84 5.15 2.79
C ASN A 444 2.05 5.83 3.92
N ASN A 445 2.70 6.19 5.02
CA ASN A 445 2.05 6.87 6.13
C ASN A 445 1.46 8.25 5.77
N HIS A 446 2.05 9.02 4.85
CA HIS A 446 1.46 10.29 4.38
C HIS A 446 0.18 10.01 3.57
N GLY A 447 0.20 9.01 2.68
CA GLY A 447 -1.00 8.59 1.96
C GLY A 447 -2.13 8.18 2.90
N LEU A 448 -1.84 7.43 3.96
CA LEU A 448 -2.84 7.07 4.96
C LEU A 448 -3.42 8.30 5.68
N MET A 449 -2.64 9.38 5.86
CA MET A 449 -3.15 10.65 6.38
C MET A 449 -4.08 11.35 5.37
N MET A 450 -3.74 11.32 4.07
CA MET A 450 -4.63 11.81 3.00
C MET A 450 -5.96 11.03 3.01
N ASP A 451 -5.87 9.70 3.09
CA ASP A 451 -7.03 8.80 3.06
C ASP A 451 -7.94 9.01 4.27
N ARG A 452 -7.36 9.07 5.48
CA ARG A 452 -8.10 9.43 6.71
C ARG A 452 -8.84 10.76 6.53
N THR A 453 -8.14 11.76 6.00
CA THR A 453 -8.70 13.10 5.82
C THR A 453 -9.85 13.10 4.82
N LEU A 454 -9.72 12.37 3.71
CA LEU A 454 -10.81 12.18 2.75
C LEU A 454 -12.03 11.47 3.37
N MET A 455 -11.81 10.49 4.25
CA MET A 455 -12.92 9.86 5.00
C MET A 455 -13.62 10.87 5.92
N VAL A 456 -12.84 11.68 6.66
CA VAL A 456 -13.40 12.72 7.55
C VAL A 456 -14.18 13.75 6.74
N ALA A 457 -13.58 14.32 5.71
CA ALA A 457 -14.23 15.30 4.85
C ALA A 457 -15.45 14.73 4.11
N GLY A 458 -15.39 13.47 3.67
CA GLY A 458 -16.52 12.79 3.03
C GLY A 458 -17.72 12.65 3.96
N ILE A 459 -17.50 12.35 5.24
CA ILE A 459 -18.60 12.32 6.24
C ILE A 459 -19.14 13.74 6.50
N VAL A 460 -18.26 14.71 6.72
CA VAL A 460 -18.64 16.10 7.06
C VAL A 460 -19.40 16.78 5.92
N LEU A 461 -18.95 16.59 4.68
CA LEU A 461 -19.56 17.15 3.48
C LEU A 461 -20.71 16.30 2.92
N SER A 462 -21.03 15.17 3.56
CA SER A 462 -21.95 14.16 3.02
C SER A 462 -21.59 13.73 1.59
N ASN A 463 -20.29 13.63 1.28
CA ASN A 463 -19.73 13.26 -0.01
C ASN A 463 -19.25 11.80 0.02
N GLU A 464 -20.06 10.89 -0.52
CA GLU A 464 -19.78 9.44 -0.52
C GLU A 464 -18.49 9.11 -1.30
N LEU A 465 -18.16 9.88 -2.34
CA LEU A 465 -16.96 9.65 -3.14
C LEU A 465 -15.67 9.88 -2.33
N PHE A 466 -15.55 10.99 -1.60
CA PHE A 466 -14.38 11.25 -0.76
C PHE A 466 -14.21 10.14 0.28
N LEU A 467 -15.33 9.73 0.90
CA LEU A 467 -15.35 8.62 1.84
C LEU A 467 -14.89 7.30 1.21
N LEU A 468 -15.45 6.94 0.06
CA LEU A 468 -15.11 5.70 -0.66
C LEU A 468 -13.67 5.72 -1.16
N LYS A 469 -13.16 6.84 -1.68
CA LYS A 469 -11.77 6.96 -2.14
C LYS A 469 -10.80 6.78 -0.97
N GLY A 470 -11.03 7.48 0.14
CA GLY A 470 -10.23 7.33 1.35
C GLY A 470 -10.23 5.89 1.86
N LYS A 471 -11.42 5.27 2.00
CA LYS A 471 -11.55 3.86 2.43
C LYS A 471 -10.82 2.91 1.48
N ALA A 472 -11.03 3.01 0.17
CA ALA A 472 -10.44 2.11 -0.81
C ALA A 472 -8.90 2.18 -0.81
N ARG A 473 -8.32 3.39 -0.78
CA ARG A 473 -6.86 3.57 -0.72
C ARG A 473 -6.28 3.09 0.62
N ALA A 474 -6.91 3.38 1.75
CA ALA A 474 -6.45 2.93 3.05
C ALA A 474 -6.48 1.39 3.17
N GLN A 475 -7.55 0.76 2.67
CA GLN A 475 -7.69 -0.69 2.59
C GLN A 475 -6.63 -1.30 1.66
N GLN A 476 -6.42 -0.72 0.47
CA GLN A 476 -5.40 -1.18 -0.47
C GLN A 476 -4.00 -1.09 0.15
N SER A 477 -3.68 0.06 0.76
CA SER A 477 -2.40 0.29 1.45
C SER A 477 -2.19 -0.73 2.58
N PHE A 478 -3.25 -1.08 3.32
CA PHE A 478 -3.19 -2.07 4.38
C PHE A 478 -2.75 -3.44 3.85
N TRP A 479 -3.42 -3.94 2.81
CA TRP A 479 -3.09 -5.25 2.21
C TRP A 479 -1.71 -5.29 1.55
N ILE A 480 -1.20 -4.15 1.10
CA ILE A 480 0.15 -4.04 0.52
C ILE A 480 1.23 -4.03 1.62
N ASN A 481 0.93 -3.46 2.79
CA ASN A 481 1.93 -3.14 3.82
C ASN A 481 1.86 -4.02 5.07
N TYR A 482 0.91 -4.96 5.18
CA TYR A 482 0.86 -5.94 6.26
C TYR A 482 1.05 -7.37 5.75
N SER A 483 1.76 -8.18 6.53
CA SER A 483 1.85 -9.62 6.33
C SER A 483 0.55 -10.33 6.77
N PRO A 484 0.35 -11.60 6.35
CA PRO A 484 -0.73 -12.43 6.88
C PRO A 484 -0.70 -12.65 8.41
N ASN A 485 0.44 -12.45 9.08
CA ASN A 485 0.54 -12.53 10.55
C ASN A 485 0.37 -11.15 11.24
N GLY A 486 -0.08 -10.14 10.50
CA GLY A 486 -0.31 -8.79 11.02
C GLY A 486 0.95 -7.95 11.19
N VAL A 487 2.08 -8.32 10.57
CA VAL A 487 3.32 -7.54 10.69
C VAL A 487 3.38 -6.48 9.59
N HIS A 488 3.42 -5.22 9.99
CA HIS A 488 3.75 -4.13 9.09
C HIS A 488 5.14 -4.34 8.45
N LEU A 489 5.21 -4.27 7.12
CA LEU A 489 6.30 -4.82 6.32
C LEU A 489 7.54 -3.93 6.20
N GLU A 490 7.54 -2.70 6.73
CA GLU A 490 8.68 -1.76 6.72
C GLU A 490 9.86 -2.15 7.63
N ASN A 491 9.89 -3.37 8.17
CA ASN A 491 11.00 -3.89 8.97
C ASN A 491 11.43 -2.96 10.12
N SER A 492 10.48 -2.22 10.68
CA SER A 492 10.69 -1.29 11.77
C SER A 492 9.58 -1.45 12.80
N PRO A 493 9.88 -2.00 14.00
CA PRO A 493 8.94 -2.02 15.11
C PRO A 493 8.33 -0.66 15.46
N GLU A 494 9.10 0.43 15.33
CA GLU A 494 8.61 1.79 15.60
C GLU A 494 7.51 2.20 14.60
N TYR A 495 7.71 1.92 13.31
CA TYR A 495 6.72 2.20 12.26
C TYR A 495 5.53 1.26 12.32
N HIS A 496 5.74 -0.01 12.65
CA HIS A 496 4.65 -0.95 12.93
C HIS A 496 3.69 -0.36 13.96
N ARG A 497 4.22 0.12 15.11
CA ARG A 497 3.40 0.73 16.17
C ARG A 497 2.66 1.98 15.67
N MET A 498 3.35 2.85 14.94
CA MET A 498 2.80 4.11 14.45
C MET A 498 1.64 3.86 13.48
N VAL A 499 1.86 3.07 12.43
CA VAL A 499 0.87 2.83 11.38
C VAL A 499 -0.31 2.01 11.90
N THR A 500 -0.07 1.00 12.76
CA THR A 500 -1.16 0.22 13.39
C THR A 500 -2.07 1.12 14.23
N ARG A 501 -1.50 2.06 15.00
CA ARG A 501 -2.27 3.05 15.75
C ARG A 501 -3.07 3.98 14.84
N MET A 502 -2.53 4.38 13.69
CA MET A 502 -3.28 5.20 12.72
C MET A 502 -4.50 4.45 12.20
N TYR A 503 -4.36 3.17 11.85
CA TYR A 503 -5.48 2.33 11.42
C TYR A 503 -6.54 2.16 12.52
N HIS A 504 -6.14 1.90 13.76
CA HIS A 504 -7.09 1.87 14.90
C HIS A 504 -7.80 3.21 15.10
N SER A 505 -7.07 4.32 14.95
CA SER A 505 -7.64 5.67 15.06
C SER A 505 -8.70 5.92 13.97
N ILE A 506 -8.41 5.50 12.73
CA ILE A 506 -9.34 5.56 11.60
C ILE A 506 -10.55 4.66 11.86
N GLU A 507 -10.35 3.40 12.25
CA GLU A 507 -11.47 2.48 12.50
C GLU A 507 -12.37 2.97 13.64
N ASN A 508 -11.79 3.49 14.71
CA ASN A 508 -12.57 4.06 15.81
C ASN A 508 -13.38 5.29 15.35
N TYR A 509 -12.80 6.13 14.50
CA TYR A 509 -13.52 7.27 13.90
C TYR A 509 -14.65 6.80 12.97
N LEU A 510 -14.39 5.83 12.09
CA LEU A 510 -15.39 5.28 11.19
C LEU A 510 -16.54 4.61 11.95
N LYS A 511 -16.26 3.79 12.97
CA LYS A 511 -17.29 3.15 13.80
C LYS A 511 -18.20 4.16 14.49
N LYS A 512 -17.63 5.28 14.95
CA LYS A 512 -18.43 6.39 15.50
C LYS A 512 -19.38 6.97 14.46
N ASN A 513 -19.10 6.84 13.17
CA ASN A 513 -19.89 7.38 12.07
C ASN A 513 -20.57 6.26 11.25
N ASP A 514 -20.91 5.14 11.89
CA ASP A 514 -21.60 3.98 11.27
C ASP A 514 -20.87 3.37 10.05
N GLU A 515 -19.55 3.54 9.99
CA GLU A 515 -18.67 3.07 8.93
C GLU A 515 -17.59 2.10 9.46
N THR A 516 -16.87 1.44 8.55
CA THR A 516 -15.75 0.55 8.92
C THR A 516 -14.75 0.37 7.78
N LEU A 517 -13.48 0.11 8.13
CA LEU A 517 -12.46 -0.41 7.22
C LEU A 517 -12.73 -1.86 6.78
N GLY A 518 -13.59 -2.58 7.49
CA GLY A 518 -14.01 -3.94 7.17
C GLY A 518 -13.47 -4.98 8.16
N THR A 519 -14.25 -6.05 8.33
CA THR A 519 -14.00 -7.11 9.32
C THR A 519 -12.63 -7.77 9.17
N GLU A 520 -12.18 -8.01 7.93
CA GLU A 520 -10.92 -8.70 7.67
C GLU A 520 -9.71 -7.85 8.10
N ILE A 521 -9.76 -6.54 7.89
CA ILE A 521 -8.72 -5.61 8.34
C ILE A 521 -8.70 -5.57 9.87
N ASN A 522 -9.87 -5.48 10.50
CA ASN A 522 -9.98 -5.45 11.96
C ASN A 522 -9.45 -6.72 12.63
N GLN A 523 -9.67 -7.88 12.02
CA GLN A 523 -9.09 -9.15 12.47
C GLN A 523 -7.56 -9.13 12.35
N LEU A 524 -7.02 -8.64 11.23
CA LEU A 524 -5.57 -8.57 11.04
C LEU A 524 -4.91 -7.52 11.95
N LEU A 525 -5.60 -6.41 12.26
CA LEU A 525 -5.15 -5.42 13.25
C LEU A 525 -5.02 -6.05 14.65
N THR A 526 -5.87 -7.01 15.00
CA THR A 526 -5.74 -7.75 16.26
C THR A 526 -4.45 -8.58 16.29
N LEU A 527 -4.04 -9.16 15.15
CA LEU A 527 -2.74 -9.83 15.03
C LEU A 527 -1.58 -8.83 15.09
N ALA A 528 -1.74 -7.65 14.48
CA ALA A 528 -0.76 -6.58 14.54
C ALA A 528 -0.49 -6.13 15.99
N ASP A 529 -1.53 -5.96 16.80
CA ASP A 529 -1.39 -5.59 18.21
C ASP A 529 -0.58 -6.64 19.02
N ALA A 530 -0.67 -7.91 18.63
CA ALA A 530 0.06 -9.01 19.26
C ALA A 530 1.53 -9.11 18.82
N TYR A 531 1.95 -8.45 17.73
CA TYR A 531 3.30 -8.57 17.18
C TYR A 531 4.39 -8.05 18.13
N LEU A 532 4.28 -6.82 18.62
CA LEU A 532 5.32 -6.23 19.49
C LEU A 532 5.54 -7.05 20.77
N PRO A 533 4.50 -7.48 21.50
CA PRO A 533 4.68 -8.42 22.62
C PRO A 533 5.41 -9.71 22.23
N LYS A 534 5.14 -10.28 21.05
CA LYS A 534 5.77 -11.51 20.56
C LYS A 534 7.24 -11.34 20.24
N ILE A 535 7.67 -10.18 19.73
CA ILE A 535 9.10 -9.93 19.45
C ILE A 535 9.88 -9.30 20.61
N ALA A 536 9.22 -8.95 21.72
CA ALA A 536 9.86 -8.37 22.89
C ALA A 536 10.88 -9.34 23.51
N LYS A 537 12.01 -8.81 23.94
CA LYS A 537 12.99 -9.53 24.77
C LYS A 537 12.40 -9.86 26.15
N PRO A 538 12.99 -10.80 26.91
CA PRO A 538 12.53 -11.19 28.24
C PRO A 538 12.42 -10.01 29.23
N ASP A 539 13.30 -9.01 29.09
CA ASP A 539 13.29 -7.74 29.83
C ASP A 539 12.19 -6.74 29.39
N ARG A 540 11.31 -7.18 28.48
CA ARG A 540 10.18 -6.43 27.90
C ARG A 540 10.57 -5.24 27.03
N ARG A 541 11.81 -5.19 26.54
CA ARG A 541 12.23 -4.22 25.52
C ARG A 541 12.10 -4.80 24.11
N ILE A 542 11.60 -4.00 23.19
CA ILE A 542 11.54 -4.31 21.76
C ILE A 542 12.89 -3.99 21.14
N PRO A 543 13.52 -4.91 20.38
CA PRO A 543 14.80 -4.65 19.74
C PRO A 543 14.71 -3.50 18.73
N ALA A 544 15.79 -2.72 18.63
CA ALA A 544 15.90 -1.55 17.74
C ALA A 544 16.22 -1.96 16.28
N ILE A 545 15.37 -2.80 15.68
CA ILE A 545 15.56 -3.32 14.30
C ILE A 545 15.23 -2.23 13.27
N GLY A 546 16.08 -2.11 12.25
CA GLY A 546 15.92 -1.15 11.16
C GLY A 546 15.85 0.28 11.66
N ASP A 547 14.98 1.09 11.06
CA ASP A 547 14.70 2.43 11.56
C ASP A 547 13.78 2.42 12.79
N SER A 548 14.25 1.83 13.89
CA SER A 548 13.59 1.86 15.20
C SER A 548 14.54 2.30 16.31
N SER A 549 13.96 2.95 17.32
CA SER A 549 14.57 3.02 18.66
C SER A 549 14.11 1.84 19.52
N GLU A 550 14.90 1.49 20.53
CA GLU A 550 14.46 0.54 21.57
C GLU A 550 13.29 1.16 22.35
N MET A 551 12.25 0.37 22.56
CA MET A 551 11.02 0.81 23.23
C MET A 551 10.48 -0.28 24.15
N GLY A 552 9.67 0.11 25.13
CA GLY A 552 8.96 -0.85 25.98
C GLY A 552 7.88 -1.59 25.20
N SER A 553 7.73 -2.88 25.49
CA SER A 553 6.60 -3.68 25.04
C SER A 553 5.28 -3.07 25.54
N PRO A 554 4.21 -3.05 24.72
CA PRO A 554 2.89 -2.66 25.19
C PRO A 554 2.31 -3.67 26.20
N SER A 555 2.83 -4.90 26.24
CA SER A 555 2.45 -5.93 27.20
C SER A 555 3.27 -5.84 28.48
N LYS A 556 2.62 -5.99 29.64
CA LYS A 556 3.30 -6.17 30.93
C LYS A 556 3.79 -7.60 31.17
N VAL A 557 3.30 -8.56 30.38
CA VAL A 557 3.67 -9.98 30.46
C VAL A 557 4.71 -10.31 29.40
N THR A 558 5.70 -11.12 29.78
CA THR A 558 6.69 -11.70 28.86
C THR A 558 6.08 -12.89 28.12
N HIS A 559 6.09 -12.82 26.80
CA HIS A 559 5.62 -13.90 25.91
C HIS A 559 6.80 -14.78 25.54
N TRP A 560 6.75 -16.07 25.89
CA TRP A 560 7.83 -17.05 25.65
C TRP A 560 7.60 -17.89 24.40
N GLU A 561 6.53 -17.63 23.64
CA GLU A 561 6.27 -18.28 22.37
C GLU A 561 7.27 -17.83 21.31
N ASN A 562 7.68 -18.77 20.46
CA ASN A 562 8.41 -18.47 19.24
C ASN A 562 7.51 -17.69 18.26
N PHE A 563 8.13 -16.86 17.44
CA PHE A 563 7.42 -16.10 16.42
C PHE A 563 8.16 -16.14 15.09
N GLN A 564 7.43 -16.31 13.99
CA GLN A 564 7.99 -16.22 12.65
C GLN A 564 7.07 -15.41 11.75
N ASP A 565 7.67 -14.50 10.97
CA ASP A 565 7.04 -13.87 9.83
C ASP A 565 8.00 -13.85 8.64
N VAL A 566 7.69 -14.66 7.63
CA VAL A 566 8.51 -14.81 6.43
C VAL A 566 8.47 -13.55 5.56
N SER A 567 7.33 -12.85 5.49
CA SER A 567 7.17 -11.64 4.67
C SER A 567 7.97 -10.47 5.23
N ALA A 568 8.01 -10.34 6.55
CA ALA A 568 8.85 -9.38 7.27
C ALA A 568 10.28 -9.88 7.49
N GLY A 569 10.57 -11.16 7.24
CA GLY A 569 11.91 -11.75 7.39
C GLY A 569 12.43 -11.72 8.82
N ILE A 570 11.56 -12.00 9.80
CA ILE A 570 11.91 -12.04 11.22
C ILE A 570 11.48 -13.37 11.83
N THR A 571 12.40 -14.01 12.53
CA THR A 571 12.13 -15.17 13.39
C THR A 571 12.66 -14.88 14.78
N VAL A 572 11.88 -15.16 15.82
CA VAL A 572 12.26 -14.98 17.22
C VAL A 572 12.11 -16.33 17.91
N LEU A 573 13.24 -16.84 18.38
CA LEU A 573 13.35 -18.01 19.24
C LEU A 573 13.38 -17.56 20.69
N LYS A 574 12.57 -18.18 21.53
CA LYS A 574 12.55 -17.96 22.98
C LYS A 574 12.48 -19.28 23.70
N ASP A 575 13.22 -19.36 24.79
CA ASP A 575 13.17 -20.52 25.66
C ASP A 575 13.21 -20.10 27.12
N LYS A 576 12.11 -20.36 27.82
CA LYS A 576 11.92 -19.96 29.21
C LYS A 576 12.87 -20.68 30.17
N PRO A 577 13.05 -22.03 30.08
CA PRO A 577 14.02 -22.73 30.92
C PRO A 577 15.44 -22.15 30.83
N ASN A 578 15.90 -21.86 29.62
CA ASN A 578 17.22 -21.28 29.39
C ASN A 578 17.28 -19.76 29.60
N GLN A 579 16.13 -19.08 29.79
CA GLN A 579 16.01 -17.62 29.76
C GLN A 579 16.67 -17.01 28.51
N LEU A 580 16.46 -17.65 27.37
CA LEU A 580 17.08 -17.29 26.09
C LEU A 580 16.09 -16.54 25.19
N TYR A 581 16.61 -15.53 24.50
CA TYR A 581 15.99 -14.89 23.35
C TYR A 581 17.00 -14.76 22.22
N LEU A 582 16.62 -15.22 21.02
CA LEU A 582 17.37 -15.04 19.80
C LEU A 582 16.45 -14.55 18.69
N ALA A 583 16.71 -13.38 18.12
CA ALA A 583 16.06 -12.96 16.88
C ALA A 583 16.98 -13.21 15.69
N PHE A 584 16.46 -13.81 14.63
CA PHE A 584 17.12 -13.99 13.34
C PHE A 584 16.42 -13.13 12.29
N ILE A 585 17.17 -12.26 11.63
CA ILE A 585 16.65 -11.32 10.62
C ILE A 585 17.17 -11.75 9.26
N CYS A 586 16.28 -12.22 8.39
CA CYS A 586 16.60 -12.60 7.02
C CYS A 586 15.37 -12.54 6.12
N GLY A 587 15.38 -11.59 5.19
CA GLY A 587 14.31 -11.33 4.24
C GLY A 587 13.55 -10.03 4.55
N PHE A 588 12.78 -9.58 3.57
CA PHE A 588 11.94 -8.38 3.67
C PHE A 588 11.00 -8.27 2.47
N SER A 589 9.90 -7.55 2.64
CA SER A 589 8.97 -7.24 1.55
C SER A 589 9.07 -5.80 1.03
N THR A 590 9.71 -4.90 1.78
CA THR A 590 9.99 -3.53 1.36
C THR A 590 11.38 -3.12 1.83
N ALA A 591 12.08 -2.34 1.01
CA ALA A 591 13.38 -1.79 1.36
C ALA A 591 13.27 -0.49 2.19
N THR A 592 12.05 0.05 2.35
CA THR A 592 11.77 1.22 3.18
C THR A 592 12.09 0.89 4.64
N HIS A 593 12.91 1.72 5.30
CA HIS A 593 13.34 1.56 6.70
C HIS A 593 14.15 0.29 7.05
N LYS A 594 14.31 -0.64 6.10
CA LYS A 594 15.14 -1.85 6.20
C LYS A 594 16.63 -1.56 6.03
N HIS A 595 17.43 -2.01 6.99
CA HIS A 595 18.89 -1.95 6.96
C HIS A 595 19.46 -3.14 6.15
N PRO A 596 20.75 -3.12 5.75
CA PRO A 596 21.42 -4.28 5.17
C PRO A 596 21.88 -5.27 6.25
N ASP A 597 20.92 -5.81 6.99
CA ASP A 597 21.08 -6.64 8.20
C ASP A 597 20.60 -8.09 7.97
N ASP A 598 20.46 -8.54 6.73
CA ASP A 598 20.05 -9.92 6.44
C ASP A 598 21.08 -10.94 6.94
N LEU A 599 20.62 -12.11 7.37
CA LEU A 599 21.39 -13.13 8.11
C LEU A 599 21.91 -12.64 9.47
N SER A 600 21.33 -11.59 10.06
CA SER A 600 21.77 -11.09 11.37
C SER A 600 21.09 -11.79 12.55
N ILE A 601 21.75 -11.73 13.71
CA ILE A 601 21.20 -12.19 14.98
C ILE A 601 21.19 -11.10 16.06
N ILE A 602 20.20 -11.17 16.95
CA ILE A 602 20.14 -10.45 18.23
C ILE A 602 20.05 -11.51 19.33
N LEU A 603 20.87 -11.39 20.37
CA LEU A 603 20.98 -12.37 21.44
C LEU A 603 20.83 -11.70 22.81
N ASN A 604 19.85 -12.18 23.57
CA ASN A 604 19.65 -11.85 24.98
C ASN A 604 19.58 -13.14 25.80
N TYR A 605 20.34 -13.21 26.89
CA TYR A 605 20.44 -14.37 27.76
C TYR A 605 20.39 -13.90 29.22
N LYS A 606 19.57 -14.56 30.06
CA LYS A 606 19.32 -14.16 31.47
C LYS A 606 18.98 -12.66 31.61
N ASN A 607 18.14 -12.13 30.71
CA ASN A 607 17.77 -10.71 30.62
C ASN A 607 18.93 -9.73 30.28
N GLN A 608 20.09 -10.22 29.87
CA GLN A 608 21.23 -9.40 29.45
C GLN A 608 21.43 -9.45 27.94
N ASP A 609 21.60 -8.28 27.33
CA ASP A 609 21.90 -8.15 25.89
C ASP A 609 23.39 -8.48 25.64
N PHE A 610 23.66 -9.38 24.69
CA PHE A 610 25.02 -9.70 24.23
C PHE A 610 25.26 -9.23 22.81
N PHE A 611 24.33 -9.54 21.89
CA PHE A 611 24.35 -9.06 20.51
C PHE A 611 23.11 -8.23 20.24
N ILE A 612 23.29 -7.01 19.72
CA ILE A 612 22.18 -6.11 19.41
C ILE A 612 22.36 -5.45 18.06
N ASP A 613 21.25 -4.95 17.50
CA ASP A 613 21.29 -4.08 16.34
C ASP A 613 21.87 -2.70 16.69
N ALA A 614 22.47 -2.03 15.69
CA ALA A 614 23.00 -0.69 15.85
C ALA A 614 21.91 0.39 15.98
N GLY A 615 20.68 0.12 15.52
CA GLY A 615 19.53 1.01 15.64
C GLY A 615 19.52 2.18 14.65
N LYS A 616 18.60 3.14 14.84
CA LYS A 616 18.32 4.19 13.84
C LYS A 616 19.25 5.41 13.86
N PHE A 617 19.75 5.79 15.04
CA PHE A 617 20.39 7.09 15.33
C PHE A 617 19.52 8.32 15.03
N ASN A 618 19.49 8.85 13.80
CA ASN A 618 18.59 9.92 13.35
C ASN A 618 18.46 9.91 11.82
N TYR A 619 17.57 10.73 11.24
CA TYR A 619 17.40 10.79 9.78
C TYR A 619 18.30 11.82 9.08
N SER A 620 18.97 12.67 9.85
CA SER A 620 19.85 13.71 9.30
C SER A 620 21.04 13.08 8.58
N ARG A 621 21.43 13.66 7.44
CA ARG A 621 22.61 13.24 6.68
C ARG A 621 23.87 13.47 7.52
N SER A 622 24.33 12.44 8.21
CA SER A 622 25.44 12.52 9.16
C SER A 622 26.29 11.24 9.13
N PRO A 623 27.58 11.29 9.52
CA PRO A 623 28.41 10.09 9.64
C PRO A 623 27.81 9.02 10.55
N GLY A 624 27.10 9.43 11.61
CA GLY A 624 26.39 8.52 12.51
C GLY A 624 25.29 7.74 11.79
N ARG A 625 24.45 8.45 11.01
CA ARG A 625 23.41 7.80 10.19
C ARG A 625 24.03 6.88 9.14
N SER A 626 25.08 7.32 8.45
CA SER A 626 25.79 6.49 7.47
C SER A 626 26.37 5.22 8.06
N TYR A 627 26.83 5.24 9.32
CA TYR A 627 27.32 4.05 10.01
C TYR A 627 26.21 3.08 10.38
N VAL A 628 25.13 3.53 11.04
CA VAL A 628 24.12 2.57 11.53
C VAL A 628 23.35 1.87 10.41
N VAL A 629 23.19 2.48 9.23
CA VAL A 629 22.54 1.86 8.06
C VAL A 629 23.51 1.04 7.18
N SER A 630 24.72 0.78 7.68
CA SER A 630 25.75 0.07 6.96
C SER A 630 25.85 -1.38 7.40
N ARG A 631 26.19 -2.22 6.45
CA ARG A 631 26.47 -3.65 6.61
C ARG A 631 27.37 -4.02 7.80
N PRO A 632 28.50 -3.32 8.05
CA PRO A 632 29.35 -3.63 9.20
C PRO A 632 28.76 -3.26 10.58
N ALA A 633 27.58 -2.63 10.67
CA ALA A 633 26.96 -2.28 11.93
C ALA A 633 26.14 -3.43 12.57
N HIS A 634 25.90 -4.53 11.83
CA HIS A 634 25.01 -5.62 12.26
C HIS A 634 25.75 -6.94 12.52
N SER A 635 25.13 -7.83 13.29
CA SER A 635 25.63 -9.18 13.62
C SER A 635 25.36 -10.21 12.51
N SER A 636 25.82 -9.93 11.29
CA SER A 636 25.45 -10.66 10.06
C SER A 636 26.63 -11.43 9.43
N TYR A 637 26.28 -12.50 8.70
CA TYR A 637 27.16 -13.17 7.73
C TYR A 637 27.01 -12.54 6.35
N GLN A 638 28.11 -12.01 5.81
CA GLN A 638 28.08 -11.08 4.68
C GLN A 638 29.39 -11.10 3.87
N LEU A 639 29.35 -10.50 2.67
CA LEU A 639 30.53 -10.27 1.84
C LEU A 639 31.13 -8.87 2.06
N HIS A 640 32.41 -8.66 1.77
CA HIS A 640 33.03 -7.32 1.77
C HIS A 640 32.61 -6.41 0.58
N ARG A 641 31.36 -6.51 0.12
CA ARG A 641 30.77 -5.66 -0.94
C ARG A 641 29.31 -5.36 -0.65
N ASN A 642 28.74 -4.34 -1.28
CA ASN A 642 27.33 -3.99 -1.10
C ASN A 642 26.40 -4.86 -1.96
N TYR A 643 25.14 -4.97 -1.55
CA TYR A 643 24.05 -5.52 -2.36
C TYR A 643 22.91 -4.50 -2.44
N LYS A 644 22.08 -4.63 -3.47
CA LYS A 644 20.90 -3.78 -3.64
C LYS A 644 19.70 -4.41 -2.94
N ARG A 645 19.08 -3.66 -2.03
CA ARG A 645 17.75 -4.01 -1.47
C ARG A 645 16.69 -3.43 -2.40
N THR A 646 15.85 -4.28 -2.99
CA THR A 646 14.75 -3.86 -3.87
C THR A 646 13.42 -4.31 -3.29
N HIS A 647 12.36 -3.53 -3.49
CA HIS A 647 11.00 -3.91 -3.11
C HIS A 647 10.53 -5.19 -3.81
N ASP A 648 11.16 -5.55 -4.94
CA ASP A 648 10.89 -6.80 -5.67
C ASP A 648 11.20 -8.06 -4.87
N ASN A 649 11.97 -7.99 -3.77
CA ASN A 649 12.23 -9.16 -2.92
C ASN A 649 10.95 -9.82 -2.39
N ARG A 650 9.86 -9.05 -2.27
CA ARG A 650 8.53 -9.58 -1.94
C ARG A 650 8.02 -10.62 -2.94
N ILE A 651 8.48 -10.53 -4.19
CA ILE A 651 8.12 -11.43 -5.30
C ILE A 651 9.27 -12.41 -5.56
N THR A 652 10.50 -11.92 -5.70
CA THR A 652 11.65 -12.76 -6.09
C THR A 652 12.08 -13.71 -4.99
N GLN A 653 11.84 -13.34 -3.72
CA GLN A 653 12.28 -14.06 -2.53
C GLN A 653 13.77 -14.43 -2.62
N ALA A 654 14.61 -13.53 -3.16
CA ALA A 654 16.05 -13.74 -3.27
C ALA A 654 16.74 -13.73 -1.89
N ILE A 655 16.10 -13.14 -0.89
CA ILE A 655 16.55 -13.10 0.49
C ILE A 655 15.36 -13.49 1.38
N LYS A 656 15.50 -14.58 2.14
CA LYS A 656 14.37 -15.17 2.87
C LYS A 656 14.83 -16.10 3.98
N THR A 657 14.06 -16.14 5.06
CA THR A 657 14.04 -17.27 6.00
C THR A 657 13.14 -18.36 5.43
N ASP A 658 13.72 -19.52 5.10
CA ASP A 658 13.03 -20.62 4.42
C ASP A 658 12.79 -21.83 5.33
N HIS A 659 13.51 -21.95 6.45
CA HIS A 659 13.31 -23.02 7.43
C HIS A 659 13.14 -22.47 8.85
N PHE A 660 12.16 -23.01 9.56
CA PHE A 660 12.00 -22.83 11.00
C PHE A 660 11.36 -24.09 11.60
N PHE A 661 12.03 -24.67 12.60
CA PHE A 661 11.59 -25.85 13.32
C PHE A 661 11.77 -25.65 14.81
N ASP A 662 10.84 -26.16 15.61
CA ASP A 662 10.92 -26.13 17.05
C ASP A 662 10.48 -27.47 17.62
N THR A 663 11.34 -28.08 18.44
CA THR A 663 11.11 -29.36 19.12
C THR A 663 11.42 -29.22 20.60
N GLU A 664 11.16 -30.25 21.40
CA GLU A 664 11.53 -30.23 22.82
C GLU A 664 13.05 -30.14 23.05
N ASP A 665 13.85 -30.72 22.15
CA ASP A 665 15.30 -30.84 22.31
C ASP A 665 16.08 -29.71 21.61
N TYR A 666 15.57 -29.21 20.49
CA TYR A 666 16.23 -28.17 19.71
C TYR A 666 15.27 -27.31 18.89
N SER A 667 15.73 -26.11 18.54
CA SER A 667 15.10 -25.24 17.54
C SER A 667 16.08 -24.99 16.40
N VAL A 668 15.58 -24.89 15.16
CA VAL A 668 16.39 -24.57 13.97
C VAL A 668 15.77 -23.40 13.24
N VAL A 669 16.58 -22.45 12.79
CA VAL A 669 16.17 -21.43 11.83
C VAL A 669 17.24 -21.30 10.74
N SER A 670 16.83 -21.29 9.48
CA SER A 670 17.72 -21.08 8.34
C SER A 670 17.17 -20.05 7.38
N GLY A 671 18.09 -19.26 6.81
CA GLY A 671 17.77 -18.33 5.74
C GLY A 671 18.92 -18.22 4.75
N TYR A 672 18.57 -17.88 3.51
CA TYR A 672 19.52 -17.65 2.43
C TYR A 672 19.48 -16.18 1.97
N HIS A 673 20.61 -15.75 1.41
CA HIS A 673 20.79 -14.43 0.83
C HIS A 673 21.46 -14.55 -0.54
N HIS A 674 20.66 -14.37 -1.60
CA HIS A 674 21.07 -14.37 -3.01
C HIS A 674 21.00 -12.97 -3.63
N GLY A 675 21.15 -11.93 -2.80
CA GLY A 675 21.09 -10.53 -3.25
C GLY A 675 22.44 -9.99 -3.72
N TYR A 676 23.53 -10.71 -3.44
CA TYR A 676 24.85 -10.44 -3.97
C TYR A 676 24.96 -10.97 -5.39
N GLU A 677 25.41 -10.12 -6.32
CA GLU A 677 25.63 -10.54 -7.70
C GLU A 677 26.70 -11.65 -7.78
N GLY A 678 26.33 -12.79 -8.37
CA GLY A 678 27.20 -13.96 -8.50
C GLY A 678 27.56 -14.64 -7.17
N ALA A 679 26.82 -14.42 -6.08
CA ALA A 679 27.07 -15.09 -4.81
C ALA A 679 25.81 -15.51 -4.06
N LYS A 680 25.94 -16.57 -3.28
CA LYS A 680 24.90 -17.17 -2.46
C LYS A 680 25.42 -17.40 -1.06
N LEU A 681 24.69 -16.92 -0.06
CA LEU A 681 25.01 -17.13 1.35
C LEU A 681 23.84 -17.85 2.03
N ARG A 682 24.14 -18.68 3.02
CA ARG A 682 23.16 -19.28 3.93
C ARG A 682 23.70 -19.24 5.36
N ARG A 683 22.80 -18.96 6.30
CA ARG A 683 23.03 -19.10 7.74
C ARG A 683 21.98 -20.04 8.31
N THR A 684 22.42 -21.06 9.03
CA THR A 684 21.56 -21.97 9.79
C THR A 684 21.96 -21.91 11.26
N ILE A 685 20.99 -21.70 12.13
CA ILE A 685 21.17 -21.58 13.58
C ILE A 685 20.41 -22.72 14.25
N TYR A 686 21.12 -23.50 15.05
CA TYR A 686 20.60 -24.57 15.88
C TYR A 686 20.70 -24.13 17.33
N PHE A 687 19.57 -24.02 18.03
CA PHE A 687 19.56 -23.88 19.47
C PHE A 687 19.29 -25.25 20.09
N LEU A 688 20.30 -25.82 20.75
CA LEU A 688 20.27 -27.14 21.37
C LEU A 688 19.89 -26.98 22.85
N LYS A 689 18.60 -27.11 23.16
CA LYS A 689 17.97 -26.66 24.42
C LYS A 689 18.53 -27.35 25.65
N LYS A 690 18.73 -28.67 25.57
CA LYS A 690 19.26 -29.51 26.66
C LYS A 690 20.78 -29.38 26.85
N LEU A 691 21.48 -28.94 25.81
CA LEU A 691 22.93 -28.75 25.85
C LEU A 691 23.31 -27.31 26.24
N HIS A 692 22.34 -26.39 26.31
CA HIS A 692 22.58 -24.96 26.53
C HIS A 692 23.55 -24.35 25.49
N LEU A 693 23.44 -24.80 24.22
CA LEU A 693 24.32 -24.42 23.12
C LEU A 693 23.55 -23.78 21.97
N ILE A 694 24.16 -22.78 21.33
CA ILE A 694 23.75 -22.30 20.01
C ILE A 694 24.88 -22.63 19.03
N PHE A 695 24.56 -23.41 18.00
CA PHE A 695 25.47 -23.76 16.93
C PHE A 695 25.03 -23.05 15.65
N ILE A 696 25.95 -22.36 14.98
CA ILE A 696 25.69 -21.58 13.77
C ILE A 696 26.58 -22.11 12.65
N GLU A 697 25.96 -22.52 11.56
CA GLU A 697 26.61 -22.86 10.31
C GLU A 697 26.36 -21.74 9.29
N ASP A 698 27.44 -21.13 8.82
CA ASP A 698 27.41 -20.20 7.69
C ASP A 698 28.08 -20.86 6.50
N THR A 699 27.40 -20.88 5.34
CA THR A 699 27.96 -21.38 4.08
C THR A 699 27.83 -20.35 2.97
N GLY A 700 28.88 -20.18 2.19
CA GLY A 700 28.93 -19.20 1.12
C GLY A 700 29.56 -19.74 -0.15
N GLN A 701 29.03 -19.29 -1.29
CA GLN A 701 29.55 -19.57 -2.62
C GLN A 701 29.55 -18.28 -3.43
N SER A 702 30.60 -18.07 -4.23
CA SER A 702 30.76 -16.91 -5.11
C SER A 702 31.48 -17.31 -6.40
N GLU A 703 31.07 -16.76 -7.53
CA GLU A 703 31.69 -16.98 -8.85
C GLU A 703 33.11 -16.41 -8.94
N THR A 704 33.41 -15.40 -8.11
CA THR A 704 34.74 -14.79 -7.99
C THR A 704 35.24 -14.86 -6.55
N GLU A 705 36.55 -14.73 -6.37
CA GLU A 705 37.14 -14.60 -5.04
C GLU A 705 36.60 -13.37 -4.31
N VAL A 706 36.13 -13.59 -3.08
CA VAL A 706 35.58 -12.56 -2.20
C VAL A 706 36.02 -12.81 -0.76
N ASP A 707 35.87 -11.78 0.07
CA ASP A 707 36.03 -11.91 1.52
C ASP A 707 34.68 -12.22 2.17
N PHE A 708 34.58 -13.40 2.78
CA PHE A 708 33.45 -13.81 3.61
C PHE A 708 33.68 -13.34 5.04
N ILE A 709 32.67 -12.68 5.63
CA ILE A 709 32.78 -12.03 6.92
C ILE A 709 31.63 -12.49 7.81
N ASN A 710 31.97 -13.11 8.93
CA ASN A 710 31.03 -13.33 10.03
C ASN A 710 31.28 -12.27 11.11
N ARG A 711 30.25 -11.52 11.48
CA ARG A 711 30.34 -10.41 12.44
C ARG A 711 29.31 -10.58 13.55
N PHE A 712 29.70 -10.26 14.77
CA PHE A 712 28.80 -10.11 15.92
C PHE A 712 28.96 -8.70 16.51
N ASN A 713 27.91 -7.89 16.42
CA ASN A 713 27.86 -6.55 16.98
C ASN A 713 27.50 -6.62 18.47
N LEU A 714 28.43 -6.22 19.33
CA LEU A 714 28.28 -6.41 20.76
C LEU A 714 27.37 -5.36 21.39
N CYS A 715 26.73 -5.74 22.49
CA CYS A 715 26.14 -4.78 23.40
C CYS A 715 27.22 -3.91 24.06
N GLU A 716 26.92 -2.64 24.29
CA GLU A 716 27.79 -1.76 25.07
C GLU A 716 27.95 -2.25 26.52
N GLY A 717 29.13 -1.98 27.09
CA GLY A 717 29.43 -2.27 28.49
C GLY A 717 29.65 -3.76 28.84
N LEU A 718 29.91 -4.62 27.85
CA LEU A 718 30.34 -6.00 28.12
C LEU A 718 31.77 -6.04 28.67
N THR A 719 31.99 -6.95 29.63
CA THR A 719 33.34 -7.40 29.98
C THR A 719 33.76 -8.46 28.96
N ILE A 720 34.96 -8.33 28.40
CA ILE A 720 35.47 -9.17 27.31
C ILE A 720 36.79 -9.80 27.76
N ASP A 721 36.84 -11.13 27.77
CA ASP A 721 38.03 -11.95 28.05
C ASP A 721 38.39 -12.73 26.76
N GLU A 722 39.43 -12.27 26.06
CA GLU A 722 39.92 -12.84 24.81
C GLU A 722 40.86 -14.02 25.10
N ARG A 723 40.57 -15.20 24.53
CA ARG A 723 41.37 -16.41 24.65
C ARG A 723 41.72 -16.98 23.27
N PRO A 724 42.78 -17.77 23.11
CA PRO A 724 43.21 -18.24 21.78
C PRO A 724 42.11 -18.94 20.96
N ASP A 725 41.21 -19.67 21.61
CA ASP A 725 40.18 -20.51 21.00
C ASP A 725 38.75 -19.95 21.14
N ARG A 726 38.54 -18.94 21.99
CA ARG A 726 37.22 -18.41 22.34
C ARG A 726 37.26 -16.97 22.84
N ILE A 727 36.11 -16.29 22.81
CA ILE A 727 35.90 -15.03 23.52
C ILE A 727 34.83 -15.25 24.57
N ARG A 728 35.16 -14.95 25.83
CA ARG A 728 34.19 -14.93 26.92
C ARG A 728 33.63 -13.52 27.08
N LEU A 729 32.31 -13.40 27.05
CA LEU A 729 31.57 -12.15 27.22
C LEU A 729 30.75 -12.24 28.52
N SER A 730 30.81 -11.22 29.37
CA SER A 730 30.02 -11.15 30.60
C SER A 730 29.32 -9.81 30.77
N LYS A 731 28.09 -9.84 31.30
CA LYS A 731 27.31 -8.68 31.71
C LYS A 731 26.54 -9.01 32.98
N ASN A 732 26.80 -8.25 34.04
CA ASN A 732 26.24 -8.55 35.37
C ASN A 732 26.50 -10.01 35.76
N ASP A 733 25.45 -10.80 35.94
CA ASP A 733 25.42 -12.20 36.36
C ASP A 733 25.31 -13.20 35.20
N ALA A 734 25.39 -12.74 33.94
CA ALA A 734 25.29 -13.60 32.77
C ALA A 734 26.59 -13.61 31.95
N THR A 735 26.97 -14.79 31.47
CA THR A 735 28.14 -15.05 30.64
C THR A 735 27.78 -15.88 29.42
N ILE A 736 28.44 -15.61 28.29
CA ILE A 736 28.49 -16.53 27.14
C ILE A 736 29.94 -16.68 26.66
N GLU A 737 30.26 -17.81 26.04
CA GLU A 737 31.51 -17.99 25.29
C GLU A 737 31.21 -18.13 23.79
N VAL A 738 32.00 -17.47 22.94
CA VAL A 738 31.88 -17.53 21.48
C VAL A 738 33.14 -18.20 20.92
N LEU A 739 32.96 -19.30 20.20
CA LEU A 739 34.02 -20.12 19.63
C LEU A 739 33.88 -20.19 18.11
N ASN A 740 35.00 -20.08 17.39
CA ASN A 740 35.06 -20.39 15.97
C ASN A 740 35.67 -21.77 15.77
N LEU A 741 34.89 -22.73 15.29
CA LEU A 741 35.30 -24.12 15.14
C LEU A 741 35.98 -24.43 13.80
N THR A 742 35.95 -23.50 12.85
CA THR A 742 36.62 -23.64 11.54
C THR A 742 38.06 -23.12 11.52
N GLY A 743 38.57 -22.63 12.65
CA GLY A 743 40.00 -22.32 12.84
C GLY A 743 40.47 -20.95 12.34
N GLN A 744 39.63 -20.17 11.63
CA GLN A 744 39.98 -18.78 11.30
C GLN A 744 40.04 -17.93 12.59
N PRO A 745 41.02 -17.03 12.72
CA PRO A 745 41.12 -16.17 13.90
C PRO A 745 39.98 -15.16 13.92
N TYR A 746 39.50 -14.85 15.12
CA TYR A 746 38.62 -13.70 15.33
C TYR A 746 39.45 -12.43 15.54
N VAL A 747 38.83 -11.28 15.28
CA VAL A 747 39.36 -9.94 15.56
C VAL A 747 38.33 -9.17 16.37
N LEU A 748 38.74 -8.64 17.51
CA LEU A 748 37.93 -7.70 18.27
C LEU A 748 38.07 -6.30 17.67
N ASN A 749 37.11 -5.94 16.81
CA ASN A 749 37.10 -4.66 16.11
C ASN A 749 36.57 -3.52 16.98
N ASP A 750 37.38 -2.48 17.16
CA ASP A 750 37.05 -1.24 17.86
C ASP A 750 37.10 0.00 16.95
N LYS A 751 37.25 -0.19 15.63
CA LYS A 751 37.29 0.89 14.64
C LYS A 751 36.09 0.82 13.69
N ALA A 752 35.46 1.97 13.45
CA ALA A 752 34.39 2.08 12.46
C ALA A 752 34.98 2.35 11.06
N HIS A 753 34.31 1.83 10.03
CA HIS A 753 34.73 2.00 8.63
C HIS A 753 34.25 3.35 8.02
N VAL A 754 33.34 4.06 8.69
CA VAL A 754 32.79 5.33 8.20
C VAL A 754 33.64 6.50 8.68
N LYS A 755 34.13 7.33 7.74
CA LYS A 755 34.86 8.57 8.06
C LYS A 755 34.01 9.46 8.97
N GLY A 756 34.58 9.91 10.10
CA GLY A 756 33.89 10.73 11.10
C GLY A 756 33.23 9.93 12.23
N VAL A 757 33.30 8.60 12.19
CA VAL A 757 32.93 7.71 13.31
C VAL A 757 34.21 7.02 13.77
N LYS A 758 34.62 7.23 15.04
CA LYS A 758 35.90 6.70 15.55
C LYS A 758 35.86 5.20 15.83
N GLN A 759 34.76 4.73 16.39
CA GLN A 759 34.56 3.34 16.81
C GLN A 759 33.11 2.89 16.58
N PRO A 760 32.84 1.58 16.52
CA PRO A 760 31.49 1.04 16.49
C PRO A 760 30.62 1.61 17.62
N PHE A 761 29.33 1.82 17.35
CA PHE A 761 28.40 2.29 18.38
C PHE A 761 26.98 1.76 18.17
N ASN A 762 26.24 1.64 19.27
CA ASN A 762 24.82 1.32 19.28
C ASN A 762 24.00 2.60 19.56
N ALA A 763 22.90 2.78 18.85
CA ALA A 763 21.95 3.87 19.03
C ALA A 763 20.59 3.32 19.46
N ARG A 764 20.44 3.06 20.77
CA ARG A 764 19.15 2.60 21.32
C ARG A 764 18.07 3.67 21.26
N LYS A 765 18.46 4.95 21.27
CA LYS A 765 17.57 6.11 21.17
C LYS A 765 18.07 7.10 20.14
N VAL A 766 17.20 8.03 19.76
CA VAL A 766 17.53 9.11 18.81
C VAL A 766 18.73 9.92 19.31
N ASN A 767 19.67 10.22 18.41
CA ASN A 767 20.91 10.98 18.67
C ASN A 767 21.88 10.34 19.69
N GLN A 768 21.66 9.10 20.13
CA GLN A 768 22.54 8.42 21.08
C GLN A 768 23.69 7.69 20.36
N LYS A 769 24.91 7.75 20.93
CA LYS A 769 26.06 6.94 20.48
C LYS A 769 26.69 6.21 21.66
N LEU A 770 26.32 4.95 21.85
CA LEU A 770 26.90 4.08 22.87
C LEU A 770 28.06 3.30 22.26
N ALA A 771 29.28 3.64 22.66
CA ALA A 771 30.49 2.95 22.24
C ALA A 771 30.38 1.42 22.42
N THR A 772 30.74 0.66 21.38
CA THR A 772 30.81 -0.81 21.43
C THR A 772 32.01 -1.36 20.67
N LYS A 773 32.18 -2.69 20.70
CA LYS A 773 33.14 -3.46 19.92
C LYS A 773 32.40 -4.52 19.10
N GLN A 774 33.11 -5.20 18.20
CA GLN A 774 32.53 -6.24 17.35
C GLN A 774 33.49 -7.42 17.25
N ILE A 775 32.96 -8.64 17.27
CA ILE A 775 33.74 -9.84 16.95
C ILE A 775 33.66 -10.05 15.44
N VAL A 776 34.80 -10.18 14.78
CA VAL A 776 34.88 -10.32 13.32
C VAL A 776 35.75 -11.50 12.95
N ILE A 777 35.19 -12.45 12.20
CA ILE A 777 35.92 -13.55 11.59
C ILE A 777 35.88 -13.32 10.08
N THR A 778 37.01 -13.48 9.40
CA THR A 778 37.11 -13.24 7.96
C THR A 778 37.86 -14.37 7.29
N ASP A 779 37.31 -14.87 6.19
CA ASP A 779 37.95 -15.81 5.29
C ASP A 779 38.15 -15.09 3.95
N LYS A 780 39.41 -14.86 3.60
CA LYS A 780 39.79 -13.92 2.54
C LYS A 780 40.02 -14.62 1.23
N ALA A 781 39.67 -13.94 0.14
CA ALA A 781 39.92 -14.39 -1.23
C ALA A 781 39.51 -15.85 -1.47
N LYS A 782 38.24 -16.17 -1.19
CA LYS A 782 37.65 -17.50 -1.40
C LYS A 782 36.49 -17.43 -2.39
N THR A 783 36.27 -18.54 -3.10
CA THR A 783 35.04 -18.79 -3.87
C THR A 783 34.01 -19.57 -3.06
N GLU A 784 34.44 -20.34 -2.05
CA GLU A 784 33.59 -21.07 -1.13
C GLU A 784 34.04 -20.86 0.32
N ASN A 785 33.09 -20.78 1.24
CA ASN A 785 33.36 -20.61 2.67
C ASN A 785 32.39 -21.42 3.53
N LYS A 786 32.92 -21.92 4.65
CA LYS A 786 32.15 -22.45 5.77
C LYS A 786 32.68 -21.83 7.06
N PHE A 787 31.79 -21.26 7.88
CA PHE A 787 32.08 -20.95 9.28
C PHE A 787 31.20 -21.81 10.18
N LEU A 788 31.79 -22.36 11.24
CA LEU A 788 31.07 -23.03 12.31
C LEU A 788 31.31 -22.25 13.59
N THR A 789 30.27 -21.56 14.08
CA THR A 789 30.35 -20.81 15.34
C THR A 789 29.57 -21.55 16.41
N MET A 790 30.17 -21.69 17.60
CA MET A 790 29.47 -22.20 18.78
C MET A 790 29.39 -21.09 19.83
N ILE A 791 28.17 -20.81 20.30
CA ILE A 791 27.93 -19.94 21.44
C ILE A 791 27.49 -20.82 22.61
N ARG A 792 28.31 -20.82 23.66
CA ARG A 792 28.07 -21.57 24.89
C ARG A 792 27.42 -20.65 25.92
N LEU A 793 26.29 -21.08 26.47
CA LEU A 793 25.69 -20.45 27.66
C LEU A 793 26.42 -20.93 28.93
N GLU A 794 26.14 -20.35 30.11
CA GLU A 794 26.88 -20.70 31.35
C GLU A 794 26.81 -22.18 31.72
N ASP A 795 25.67 -22.81 31.51
CA ASP A 795 25.42 -24.21 31.87
C ASP A 795 25.73 -25.18 30.70
N ALA A 796 26.48 -24.71 29.69
CA ALA A 796 26.80 -25.49 28.51
C ALA A 796 27.74 -26.66 28.79
N VAL A 797 27.27 -27.87 28.47
CA VAL A 797 28.06 -29.10 28.51
C VAL A 797 29.10 -29.15 27.39
N ASP A 798 30.25 -29.77 27.69
CA ASP A 798 31.24 -30.11 26.68
C ASP A 798 30.70 -31.25 25.80
N VAL A 799 30.70 -31.03 24.49
CA VAL A 799 30.17 -31.99 23.52
C VAL A 799 31.18 -32.27 22.43
N ASN A 800 31.24 -33.54 22.02
CA ASN A 800 31.86 -33.94 20.77
C ASN A 800 30.86 -33.70 19.64
N ILE A 801 31.35 -33.08 18.56
CA ILE A 801 30.56 -32.79 17.36
C ILE A 801 31.03 -33.71 16.25
N HIS A 802 30.13 -34.57 15.78
CA HIS A 802 30.32 -35.39 14.59
C HIS A 802 29.35 -34.92 13.51
N GLU A 803 29.75 -34.98 12.24
CA GLU A 803 28.88 -34.65 11.12
C GLU A 803 28.90 -35.77 10.08
N ASN A 804 27.75 -36.03 9.47
CA ASN A 804 27.63 -36.81 8.24
C ASN A 804 26.86 -35.99 7.19
N ASP A 805 26.52 -36.58 6.05
CA ASP A 805 25.86 -35.84 4.96
C ASP A 805 24.45 -35.31 5.33
N ALA A 806 23.78 -35.94 6.29
CA ALA A 806 22.39 -35.64 6.65
C ALA A 806 22.22 -34.90 7.97
N GLU A 807 23.13 -35.09 8.94
CA GLU A 807 22.95 -34.62 10.32
C GLU A 807 24.25 -34.18 10.99
N TYR A 808 24.09 -33.26 11.96
CA TYR A 808 25.05 -33.01 13.02
C TYR A 808 24.67 -33.84 14.25
N ILE A 809 25.68 -34.46 14.86
CA ILE A 809 25.54 -35.31 16.04
C ILE A 809 26.36 -34.67 17.17
N PHE A 810 25.67 -34.24 18.22
CA PHE A 810 26.25 -33.67 19.43
C PHE A 810 26.17 -34.72 20.53
N SER A 811 27.31 -35.11 21.11
CA SER A 811 27.32 -36.15 22.14
C SER A 811 28.26 -35.83 23.29
N ASP A 812 27.81 -36.10 24.51
CA ASP A 812 28.63 -36.19 25.72
C ASP A 812 28.60 -37.64 26.27
N GLU A 813 29.10 -37.88 27.49
CA GLU A 813 29.11 -39.21 28.11
C GLU A 813 27.71 -39.76 28.43
N THR A 814 26.69 -38.91 28.44
CA THR A 814 25.34 -39.20 28.95
C THR A 814 24.23 -39.06 27.91
N MET A 815 24.45 -38.29 26.83
CA MET A 815 23.44 -37.97 25.84
C MET A 815 24.03 -37.90 24.42
N GLN A 816 23.20 -38.27 23.44
CA GLN A 816 23.44 -38.01 22.03
C GLN A 816 22.23 -37.29 21.42
N LEU A 817 22.48 -36.12 20.81
CA LEU A 817 21.47 -35.32 20.12
C LEU A 817 21.82 -35.22 18.64
N LYS A 818 20.86 -35.57 17.78
CA LYS A 818 20.98 -35.52 16.33
C LYS A 818 20.11 -34.41 15.78
N VAL A 819 20.67 -33.55 14.93
CA VAL A 819 19.93 -32.47 14.26
C VAL A 819 20.19 -32.51 12.75
N PRO A 820 19.14 -32.32 11.92
CA PRO A 820 19.29 -32.40 10.47
C PRO A 820 20.08 -31.20 9.93
N LYS A 821 20.90 -31.43 8.90
CA LYS A 821 21.50 -30.37 8.10
C LYS A 821 20.48 -29.76 7.14
N ILE A 822 20.62 -28.47 6.81
CA ILE A 822 19.65 -27.68 6.04
C ILE A 822 20.18 -27.24 4.69
#